data_AF-A0A9X9LS20-F1
#
_entry.id   AF-A0A9X9LS20-F1
#
_cell.length_a   1.000
_cell.length_b   1.000
_cell.length_c   1.000
_cell.angle_alpha   90.00
_cell.angle_beta   90.00
_cell.angle_gamma   90.00
#
_symmetry.space_group_name_H-M   'P 1'
#
loop_
_entity.id
_entity.type
_entity.pdbx_description
1 polymer ?
#
loop_
_entity_poly.entity_id
_entity_poly.type
_entity_poly.pdbx_seq_one_letter_code
_entity_poly.pdbx_strand_id
1 'polypeptide(L)'
;MGLDSGARPVQLSLFFDILLCMARNVNREDFLAGQPPEMGQGDSDGAGYLQAARAELWRELRDQPLTMAYVPDGSYNYLSNSASAFLCSLTFPGAPRARVVHSQVEEPELLGGGSSVVSCLLEGPVQLGAGSVLQHCHLQGPVHIGTGCLVSGLDTAQCEALRGLELHDLVLQGHHVRLHGAPGRVFTLVGRLDSWERQGTGTYLNVSWSEFFRKTGVRDWDLWDPDTPPAERCLLSARLFPVLHPLRALGPQDLLWMLDPQEDGGKALRAWRACWRLSWEQLQPCLDRAAILASRRDLFFCQALRKAKRVLEARQDLSLRPLIWAAVREGCPGLLLATLDEVAAGAGDPGVAARALACVADVLGCMAEGRGGLRSGPAANPGWMRPFSYLECGDLAGGVQALAQERDKWLTRPALLVRAARHYEGAGQILIRQAVMSAQHFVSTEPVELPAPGQWVVAECPARVDFSGGWSDTPPLAYELGGAVLGLAVRVDGRRPIGARARRILEPELWLAVGPRQDKMAMKMVCWSLDDLQDYCQPHAPGALLKAAFICAGIVHVGSKLSLREQLLQTFGGGFELHAWSELPHGSGLGTSSILAGAALAALQRAAGRVVGTEALIHAVLHLEQVLTTGGGWQDQVGGLMPGIKVGRSRAQLPLKVDVEEITVPEGFVQQLNDHLLLVYTGKTRLARNLLQDVLRNWYARLPAVVQNAHSLVQHTEECAEAFRQGSLPLLGQCLTSYWEQKKLMAPGCEPLAVRRMMDVLAPHVHGQSLAGAGGGGFLYLLTKEPRQKEALEAVLAKTEGLGNYSVHLVQVDTQGLSLQLLGGETST
;
A
#
# COMPACT_ATOMS: atom_id res chain seq x y z
N MET A 1 -22.02 -24.82 35.98
CA MET A 1 -20.92 -25.80 36.07
C MET A 1 -19.64 -25.09 35.66
N GLY A 2 -18.78 -24.70 36.60
CA GLY A 2 -17.55 -23.94 36.32
C GLY A 2 -17.46 -22.59 37.04
N LEU A 3 -16.29 -21.96 36.89
CA LEU A 3 -15.66 -20.82 37.58
C LEU A 3 -16.53 -19.93 38.48
N ASP A 4 -17.74 -19.58 38.07
CA ASP A 4 -18.68 -18.72 38.82
C ASP A 4 -19.27 -19.40 40.07
N SER A 5 -19.17 -20.73 40.18
CA SER A 5 -19.74 -21.54 41.28
C SER A 5 -18.70 -22.07 42.28
N GLY A 6 -17.40 -21.83 42.06
CA GLY A 6 -16.32 -22.37 42.90
C GLY A 6 -16.05 -23.88 42.78
N ALA A 7 -16.88 -24.62 42.04
CA ALA A 7 -16.68 -26.05 41.77
C ALA A 7 -15.58 -26.28 40.72
N ARG A 8 -14.79 -27.36 40.87
CA ARG A 8 -13.78 -27.77 39.87
C ARG A 8 -14.47 -28.01 38.51
N PRO A 9 -13.98 -27.42 37.41
CA PRO A 9 -14.54 -27.64 36.06
C PRO A 9 -14.43 -29.11 35.66
N VAL A 10 -15.43 -29.61 34.92
CA VAL A 10 -15.36 -30.95 34.31
C VAL A 10 -14.35 -30.89 33.16
N GLN A 11 -13.37 -31.77 33.18
CA GLN A 11 -12.48 -31.97 32.04
C GLN A 11 -13.18 -32.87 31.02
N LEU A 12 -13.36 -32.36 29.80
CA LEU A 12 -13.96 -33.07 28.68
C LEU A 12 -12.93 -33.20 27.55
N SER A 13 -12.83 -34.40 26.98
CA SER A 13 -12.05 -34.65 25.78
C SER A 13 -12.81 -34.18 24.54
N LEU A 14 -12.15 -33.38 23.70
CA LEU A 14 -12.73 -32.96 22.42
C LEU A 14 -13.03 -34.17 21.51
N PHE A 15 -12.13 -35.16 21.47
CA PHE A 15 -12.31 -36.33 20.61
C PHE A 15 -13.31 -37.32 21.20
N PHE A 16 -13.17 -37.63 22.49
CA PHE A 16 -14.02 -38.63 23.12
C PHE A 16 -15.39 -38.05 23.50
N ASP A 17 -15.47 -36.92 24.21
CA ASP A 17 -16.74 -36.45 24.79
C ASP A 17 -17.57 -35.60 23.82
N ILE A 18 -16.94 -34.92 22.87
CA ILE A 18 -17.64 -34.08 21.88
C ILE A 18 -17.84 -34.83 20.56
N LEU A 19 -16.77 -35.29 19.90
CA LEU A 19 -16.91 -35.87 18.56
C LEU A 19 -17.54 -37.28 18.55
N LEU A 20 -17.18 -38.15 19.51
CA LEU A 20 -17.69 -39.52 19.56
C LEU A 20 -19.22 -39.58 19.79
N CYS A 21 -19.78 -38.66 20.58
CA CYS A 21 -21.22 -38.62 20.83
C CYS A 21 -22.04 -38.34 19.56
N MET A 22 -21.45 -37.62 18.60
CA MET A 22 -22.04 -37.27 17.31
C MET A 22 -21.86 -38.37 16.25
N ALA A 23 -21.08 -39.41 16.54
CA ALA A 23 -20.79 -40.48 15.60
C ALA A 23 -21.96 -41.48 15.49
N ARG A 24 -22.47 -41.70 14.28
CA ARG A 24 -23.67 -42.53 14.03
C ARG A 24 -23.58 -43.97 14.55
N ASN A 25 -22.38 -44.54 14.61
CA ASN A 25 -22.11 -45.92 15.02
C ASN A 25 -21.85 -46.08 16.53
N VAL A 26 -21.94 -45.01 17.31
CA VAL A 26 -21.82 -45.05 18.77
C VAL A 26 -23.24 -45.09 19.35
N ASN A 27 -23.46 -45.92 20.38
CA ASN A 27 -24.70 -45.93 21.14
C ASN A 27 -24.53 -45.17 22.47
N ARG A 28 -25.66 -44.76 23.07
CA ARG A 28 -25.65 -43.88 24.25
C ARG A 28 -25.01 -44.56 25.47
N GLU A 29 -25.25 -45.85 25.66
CA GLU A 29 -24.78 -46.57 26.84
C GLU A 29 -23.26 -46.74 26.82
N ASP A 30 -22.69 -47.12 25.68
CA ASP A 30 -21.25 -47.26 25.47
C ASP A 30 -20.54 -45.90 25.57
N PHE A 31 -21.15 -44.83 25.07
CA PHE A 31 -20.61 -43.48 25.20
C PHE A 31 -20.56 -43.00 26.67
N LEU A 32 -21.62 -43.24 27.42
CA LEU A 32 -21.69 -42.84 28.84
C LEU A 32 -20.73 -43.66 29.71
N ALA A 33 -20.54 -44.94 29.39
CA ALA A 33 -19.67 -45.86 30.13
C ALA A 33 -18.19 -45.80 29.71
N GLY A 34 -17.89 -45.31 28.51
CA GLY A 34 -16.54 -45.35 27.95
C GLY A 34 -15.55 -44.41 28.64
N GLN A 35 -14.29 -44.82 28.74
CA GLN A 35 -13.24 -44.00 29.39
C GLN A 35 -12.30 -43.38 28.34
N PRO A 36 -11.99 -42.07 28.41
CA PRO A 36 -11.01 -41.47 27.53
C PRO A 36 -9.61 -42.04 27.86
N PRO A 37 -8.79 -42.37 26.86
CA PRO A 37 -7.43 -42.87 27.09
C PRO A 37 -6.49 -41.83 27.74
N GLU A 38 -6.87 -40.54 27.72
CA GLU A 38 -6.03 -39.42 28.17
C GLU A 38 -6.27 -39.00 29.63
N MET A 39 -7.28 -39.55 30.31
CA MET A 39 -7.53 -39.29 31.74
C MET A 39 -6.65 -40.23 32.57
N GLY A 40 -5.58 -39.70 33.16
CA GLY A 40 -4.75 -40.45 34.12
C GLY A 40 -5.59 -41.03 35.27
N GLN A 41 -5.11 -42.14 35.87
CA GLN A 41 -5.80 -42.95 36.90
C GLN A 41 -6.11 -42.25 38.24
N GLY A 42 -6.20 -40.92 38.30
CA GLY A 42 -6.36 -40.16 39.54
C GLY A 42 -7.51 -39.15 39.49
N ASP A 43 -8.74 -39.62 39.67
CA ASP A 43 -9.82 -38.94 40.44
C ASP A 43 -11.11 -39.76 40.28
N SER A 44 -11.23 -40.83 41.08
CA SER A 44 -12.42 -41.70 41.11
C SER A 44 -13.67 -41.01 41.71
N ASP A 45 -13.53 -39.83 42.30
CA ASP A 45 -14.61 -39.11 42.99
C ASP A 45 -15.53 -38.29 42.04
N GLY A 46 -15.25 -38.25 40.73
CA GLY A 46 -15.99 -37.46 39.74
C GLY A 46 -16.91 -38.25 38.78
N ALA A 47 -16.96 -39.58 38.87
CA ALA A 47 -17.54 -40.45 37.84
C ALA A 47 -19.03 -40.15 37.53
N GLY A 48 -19.86 -39.94 38.55
CA GLY A 48 -21.28 -39.63 38.36
C GLY A 48 -21.54 -38.26 37.72
N TYR A 49 -20.66 -37.29 37.99
CA TYR A 49 -20.78 -35.93 37.46
C TYR A 49 -20.34 -35.86 35.98
N LEU A 50 -19.29 -36.62 35.61
CA LEU A 50 -18.87 -36.77 34.20
C LEU A 50 -19.95 -37.49 33.37
N GLN A 51 -20.58 -38.52 33.92
CA GLN A 51 -21.67 -39.23 33.23
C GLN A 51 -22.88 -38.32 32.98
N ALA A 52 -23.24 -37.46 33.94
CA ALA A 52 -24.30 -36.46 33.76
C ALA A 52 -23.95 -35.42 32.69
N ALA A 53 -22.72 -34.89 32.70
CA ALA A 53 -22.25 -33.97 31.67
C ALA A 53 -22.27 -34.60 30.27
N ARG A 54 -21.87 -35.87 30.15
CA ARG A 54 -21.94 -36.63 28.89
C ARG A 54 -23.37 -36.90 28.44
N ALA A 55 -24.28 -37.19 29.37
CA ALA A 55 -25.69 -37.37 29.02
C ALA A 55 -26.29 -36.08 28.43
N GLU A 56 -25.85 -34.92 28.92
CA GLU A 56 -26.22 -33.62 28.37
C GLU A 56 -25.60 -33.40 26.99
N LEU A 57 -24.31 -33.65 26.82
CA LEU A 57 -23.63 -33.55 25.50
C LEU A 57 -24.28 -34.46 24.46
N TRP A 58 -24.62 -35.70 24.84
CA TRP A 58 -25.35 -36.60 23.97
C TRP A 58 -26.70 -36.02 23.56
N ARG A 59 -27.45 -35.41 24.48
CA ARG A 59 -28.75 -34.82 24.16
C ARG A 59 -28.61 -33.64 23.18
N GLU A 60 -27.65 -32.77 23.41
CA GLU A 60 -27.51 -31.51 22.66
C GLU A 60 -26.80 -31.69 21.31
N LEU A 61 -25.82 -32.59 21.24
CA LEU A 61 -24.91 -32.70 20.09
C LEU A 61 -25.20 -33.87 19.15
N ARG A 62 -25.87 -34.95 19.61
CA ARG A 62 -26.04 -36.19 18.84
C ARG A 62 -26.56 -35.97 17.42
N ASP A 63 -27.54 -35.10 17.27
CA ASP A 63 -28.24 -34.85 16.01
C ASP A 63 -27.75 -33.58 15.30
N GLN A 64 -26.68 -32.94 15.79
CA GLN A 64 -26.13 -31.75 15.14
C GLN A 64 -25.29 -32.15 13.91
N PRO A 65 -25.55 -31.57 12.73
CA PRO A 65 -24.82 -31.89 11.52
C PRO A 65 -23.38 -31.37 11.58
N LEU A 66 -22.41 -32.26 11.36
CA LEU A 66 -21.00 -31.92 11.18
C LEU A 66 -20.65 -31.86 9.69
N THR A 67 -19.98 -30.78 9.28
CA THR A 67 -19.32 -30.72 7.98
C THR A 67 -17.84 -31.05 8.18
N MET A 68 -17.37 -32.09 7.50
CA MET A 68 -15.97 -32.50 7.54
C MET A 68 -15.27 -32.02 6.27
N ALA A 69 -14.11 -31.37 6.45
CA ALA A 69 -13.16 -31.15 5.38
C ALA A 69 -12.02 -32.16 5.55
N TYR A 70 -11.76 -32.97 4.52
CA TYR A 70 -10.63 -33.89 4.49
C TYR A 70 -9.45 -33.23 3.77
N VAL A 71 -8.25 -33.36 4.32
CA VAL A 71 -7.00 -32.89 3.69
C VAL A 71 -6.23 -34.12 3.22
N PRO A 72 -6.24 -34.46 1.91
CA PRO A 72 -5.71 -35.72 1.38
C PRO A 72 -4.25 -36.00 1.74
N ASP A 73 -3.45 -34.95 1.82
CA ASP A 73 -2.01 -35.01 2.10
C ASP A 73 -1.65 -34.41 3.48
N GLY A 74 -2.64 -34.31 4.38
CA GLY A 74 -2.43 -33.84 5.75
C GLY A 74 -1.63 -34.85 6.57
N SER A 75 -0.66 -34.38 7.34
CA SER A 75 0.06 -35.20 8.34
C SER A 75 -0.18 -34.65 9.74
N TYR A 76 -0.25 -35.56 10.72
CA TYR A 76 -0.35 -35.23 12.13
C TYR A 76 0.96 -35.57 12.82
N ASN A 77 1.60 -34.57 13.43
CA ASN A 77 2.78 -34.76 14.25
C ASN A 77 2.42 -34.47 15.71
N TYR A 78 2.60 -35.45 16.58
CA TYR A 78 2.43 -35.26 18.02
C TYR A 78 3.68 -34.57 18.59
N LEU A 79 3.47 -33.59 19.47
CA LEU A 79 4.56 -33.01 20.25
C LEU A 79 5.07 -34.08 21.22
N SER A 80 6.35 -34.44 21.08
CA SER A 80 7.05 -35.37 21.97
C SER A 80 8.21 -34.66 22.65
N ASN A 81 8.81 -35.33 23.64
CA ASN A 81 10.01 -34.83 24.31
C ASN A 81 11.29 -35.03 23.45
N SER A 82 11.16 -35.53 22.22
CA SER A 82 12.29 -35.71 21.30
C SER A 82 12.61 -34.42 20.56
N ALA A 83 13.83 -33.90 20.74
CA ALA A 83 14.33 -32.77 19.97
C ALA A 83 14.34 -33.07 18.45
N SER A 84 14.61 -34.32 18.07
CA SER A 84 14.55 -34.75 16.67
C SER A 84 13.14 -34.63 16.08
N ALA A 85 12.11 -35.07 16.80
CA ALA A 85 10.73 -34.95 16.36
C ALA A 85 10.30 -33.47 16.27
N PHE A 86 10.70 -32.65 17.24
CA PHE A 86 10.44 -31.22 17.23
C PHE A 86 11.12 -30.52 16.03
N LEU A 87 12.39 -30.81 15.76
CA LEU A 87 13.10 -30.30 14.58
C LEU A 87 12.43 -30.74 13.27
N CYS A 88 12.02 -32.01 13.16
CA CYS A 88 11.27 -32.51 11.99
C CYS A 88 9.96 -31.76 11.78
N SER A 89 9.27 -31.32 12.86
CA SER A 89 8.03 -30.54 12.74
C SER A 89 8.24 -29.11 12.22
N LEU A 90 9.46 -28.59 12.34
CA LEU A 90 9.83 -27.22 11.95
C LEU A 90 10.63 -27.15 10.65
N THR A 91 11.14 -28.29 10.18
CA THR A 91 11.96 -28.42 8.98
C THR A 91 11.19 -29.12 7.86
N PHE A 92 11.68 -29.02 6.64
CA PHE A 92 11.08 -29.67 5.47
C PHE A 92 12.16 -30.46 4.75
N PRO A 93 12.47 -31.68 5.22
CA PRO A 93 13.48 -32.52 4.60
C PRO A 93 13.20 -32.69 3.10
N GLY A 94 14.21 -32.44 2.26
CA GLY A 94 14.08 -32.52 0.80
C GLY A 94 13.60 -31.25 0.10
N ALA A 95 13.21 -30.20 0.83
CA ALA A 95 12.92 -28.91 0.21
C ALA A 95 14.21 -28.24 -0.30
N PRO A 96 14.22 -27.69 -1.53
CA PRO A 96 15.43 -27.13 -2.13
C PRO A 96 15.89 -25.82 -1.49
N ARG A 97 15.03 -25.17 -0.69
CA ARG A 97 15.29 -23.87 -0.05
C ARG A 97 14.95 -23.92 1.43
N ALA A 98 15.61 -23.06 2.20
CA ALA A 98 15.25 -22.81 3.59
C ALA A 98 13.89 -22.10 3.69
N ARG A 99 13.13 -22.41 4.76
CA ARG A 99 11.90 -21.72 5.08
C ARG A 99 12.21 -20.50 5.94
N VAL A 100 11.94 -19.29 5.43
CA VAL A 100 12.16 -18.04 6.16
C VAL A 100 10.80 -17.45 6.54
N VAL A 101 10.51 -17.35 7.84
CA VAL A 101 9.20 -16.92 8.36
C VAL A 101 9.40 -15.81 9.39
N HIS A 102 8.79 -14.64 9.17
CA HIS A 102 8.96 -13.48 10.05
C HIS A 102 10.44 -13.22 10.38
N SER A 103 11.33 -13.40 9.41
CA SER A 103 12.78 -13.22 9.61
C SER A 103 13.37 -12.32 8.54
N GLN A 104 14.44 -11.63 8.89
CA GLN A 104 15.27 -10.89 7.94
C GLN A 104 16.63 -11.56 7.88
N VAL A 105 17.03 -11.91 6.66
CA VAL A 105 18.30 -12.57 6.36
C VAL A 105 18.98 -11.72 5.29
N GLU A 106 20.24 -11.37 5.54
CA GLU A 106 21.06 -10.58 4.62
C GLU A 106 21.60 -11.45 3.48
N GLU A 107 22.13 -12.63 3.80
CA GLU A 107 22.72 -13.61 2.86
C GLU A 107 21.90 -14.93 2.84
N PRO A 108 20.68 -14.94 2.26
CA PRO A 108 19.79 -16.10 2.26
C PRO A 108 20.36 -17.34 1.54
N GLU A 109 21.34 -17.17 0.66
CA GLU A 109 22.08 -18.23 -0.03
C GLU A 109 22.91 -19.11 0.91
N LEU A 110 23.22 -18.64 2.12
CA LEU A 110 23.93 -19.40 3.14
C LEU A 110 23.02 -20.34 3.95
N LEU A 111 21.72 -20.35 3.66
CA LEU A 111 20.74 -21.22 4.30
C LEU A 111 20.55 -22.52 3.52
N GLY A 112 20.95 -23.64 4.11
CA GLY A 112 20.82 -24.96 3.54
C GLY A 112 19.36 -25.37 3.32
N GLY A 113 19.11 -26.17 2.27
CA GLY A 113 17.78 -26.68 1.93
C GLY A 113 17.10 -27.42 3.08
N GLY A 114 15.78 -27.23 3.24
CA GLY A 114 14.98 -27.88 4.28
C GLY A 114 15.17 -27.35 5.70
N SER A 115 16.09 -26.41 5.92
CA SER A 115 16.24 -25.68 7.19
C SER A 115 15.11 -24.64 7.40
N SER A 116 15.00 -24.08 8.61
CA SER A 116 13.99 -23.06 8.93
C SER A 116 14.54 -21.92 9.77
N VAL A 117 14.17 -20.69 9.44
CA VAL A 117 14.55 -19.46 10.14
C VAL A 117 13.29 -18.69 10.52
N VAL A 118 12.96 -18.66 11.82
CA VAL A 118 11.68 -18.15 12.33
C VAL A 118 11.89 -17.02 13.32
N SER A 119 11.31 -15.85 13.07
CA SER A 119 11.42 -14.70 13.98
C SER A 119 12.89 -14.32 14.27
N CYS A 120 13.75 -14.32 13.25
CA CYS A 120 15.16 -14.01 13.40
C CYS A 120 15.61 -12.78 12.62
N LEU A 121 16.70 -12.18 13.07
CA LEU A 121 17.47 -11.15 12.38
C LEU A 121 18.89 -11.66 12.18
N LEU A 122 19.27 -11.96 10.94
CA LEU A 122 20.59 -12.48 10.59
C LEU A 122 21.34 -11.42 9.77
N GLU A 123 22.44 -10.92 10.33
CA GLU A 123 23.29 -9.87 9.75
C GLU A 123 24.66 -10.45 9.37
N GLY A 124 25.13 -10.17 8.16
CA GLY A 124 26.35 -10.75 7.61
C GLY A 124 26.28 -12.28 7.43
N PRO A 125 27.45 -12.96 7.38
CA PRO A 125 27.53 -14.36 6.98
C PRO A 125 27.09 -15.30 8.11
N VAL A 126 25.84 -15.75 8.06
CA VAL A 126 25.27 -16.76 8.98
C VAL A 126 24.90 -18.01 8.18
N GLN A 127 25.72 -19.06 8.31
CA GLN A 127 25.50 -20.33 7.63
C GLN A 127 24.60 -21.25 8.46
N LEU A 128 23.62 -21.87 7.80
CA LEU A 128 22.68 -22.80 8.42
C LEU A 128 22.61 -24.12 7.64
N GLY A 129 22.96 -25.23 8.27
CA GLY A 129 22.92 -26.56 7.69
C GLY A 129 21.50 -27.08 7.46
N ALA A 130 21.38 -28.08 6.60
CA ALA A 130 20.11 -28.75 6.33
C ALA A 130 19.51 -29.37 7.60
N GLY A 131 18.18 -29.31 7.73
CA GLY A 131 17.47 -29.87 8.90
C GLY A 131 17.70 -29.10 10.20
N SER A 132 18.33 -27.93 10.15
CA SER A 132 18.53 -27.05 11.31
C SER A 132 17.50 -25.93 11.38
N VAL A 133 17.31 -25.38 12.56
CA VAL A 133 16.32 -24.34 12.85
C VAL A 133 16.94 -23.22 13.69
N LEU A 134 16.73 -21.99 13.24
CA LEU A 134 16.96 -20.77 14.04
C LEU A 134 15.61 -20.19 14.46
N GLN A 135 15.42 -19.90 15.75
CA GLN A 135 14.20 -19.25 16.25
C GLN A 135 14.46 -18.11 17.22
N HIS A 136 13.83 -16.96 17.02
CA HIS A 136 13.91 -15.86 17.99
C HIS A 136 15.35 -15.39 18.27
N CYS A 137 16.19 -15.37 17.23
CA CYS A 137 17.58 -14.97 17.36
C CYS A 137 17.88 -13.66 16.62
N HIS A 138 18.81 -12.88 17.16
CA HIS A 138 19.49 -11.80 16.45
C HIS A 138 20.97 -12.16 16.38
N LEU A 139 21.44 -12.64 15.22
CA LEU A 139 22.80 -13.11 15.03
C LEU A 139 23.56 -12.19 14.07
N GLN A 140 24.83 -11.95 14.38
CA GLN A 140 25.74 -11.19 13.55
C GLN A 140 26.97 -12.05 13.20
N GLY A 141 27.14 -12.30 11.90
CA GLY A 141 28.17 -13.15 11.34
C GLY A 141 29.61 -12.70 11.66
N PRO A 142 30.60 -13.59 11.47
CA PRO A 142 30.47 -14.95 10.93
C PRO A 142 29.98 -15.98 11.95
N VAL A 143 28.97 -16.78 11.58
CA VAL A 143 28.42 -17.87 12.43
C VAL A 143 28.15 -19.12 11.57
N HIS A 144 28.51 -20.29 12.09
CA HIS A 144 28.31 -21.58 11.40
C HIS A 144 27.46 -22.53 12.26
N ILE A 145 26.21 -22.73 11.84
CA ILE A 145 25.31 -23.72 12.44
C ILE A 145 25.19 -24.88 11.45
N GLY A 146 25.79 -26.02 11.75
CA GLY A 146 25.76 -27.25 10.96
C GLY A 146 24.40 -27.94 10.97
N THR A 147 24.34 -29.23 10.61
CA THR A 147 23.09 -29.97 10.43
C THR A 147 22.46 -30.43 11.75
N GLY A 148 21.13 -30.55 11.78
CA GLY A 148 20.39 -31.10 12.92
C GLY A 148 20.39 -30.21 14.17
N CYS A 149 20.60 -28.91 14.03
CA CYS A 149 20.70 -27.99 15.16
C CYS A 149 19.40 -27.21 15.41
N LEU A 150 19.07 -26.95 16.68
CA LEU A 150 18.08 -25.94 17.08
C LEU A 150 18.79 -24.85 17.87
N VAL A 151 18.75 -23.62 17.37
CA VAL A 151 19.32 -22.48 18.08
C VAL A 151 18.22 -21.45 18.32
N SER A 152 18.02 -21.06 19.57
CA SER A 152 16.95 -20.11 19.92
C SER A 152 17.31 -19.12 21.02
N GLY A 153 16.77 -17.90 20.94
CA GLY A 153 16.82 -16.92 22.02
C GLY A 153 18.20 -16.30 22.27
N LEU A 154 19.06 -16.24 21.24
CA LEU A 154 20.33 -15.53 21.31
C LEU A 154 20.22 -14.15 20.65
N ASP A 155 20.95 -13.18 21.19
CA ASP A 155 21.13 -11.87 20.58
C ASP A 155 22.60 -11.60 20.20
N THR A 156 22.86 -10.42 19.65
CA THR A 156 24.18 -10.02 19.15
C THR A 156 25.27 -10.11 20.21
N ALA A 157 24.94 -9.87 21.49
CA ALA A 157 25.90 -9.93 22.57
C ALA A 157 26.37 -11.36 22.87
N GLN A 158 25.54 -12.38 22.61
CA GLN A 158 25.93 -13.79 22.77
C GLN A 158 26.41 -14.45 21.49
N CYS A 159 26.22 -13.81 20.34
CA CYS A 159 26.63 -14.30 19.05
C CYS A 159 28.16 -14.49 18.95
N GLU A 160 28.94 -13.67 19.65
CA GLU A 160 30.42 -13.80 19.73
C GLU A 160 30.87 -15.20 20.18
N ALA A 161 30.11 -15.84 21.08
CA ALA A 161 30.44 -17.17 21.59
C ALA A 161 30.33 -18.28 20.52
N LEU A 162 29.67 -18.01 19.39
CA LEU A 162 29.50 -18.96 18.29
C LEU A 162 30.57 -18.80 17.20
N ARG A 163 31.43 -17.76 17.28
CA ARG A 163 32.45 -17.52 16.26
C ARG A 163 33.52 -18.60 16.31
N GLY A 164 33.86 -19.14 15.13
CA GLY A 164 34.87 -20.20 14.99
C GLY A 164 34.39 -21.59 15.43
N LEU A 165 33.14 -21.73 15.86
CA LEU A 165 32.54 -23.02 16.19
C LEU A 165 31.58 -23.47 15.07
N GLU A 166 31.51 -24.77 14.87
CA GLU A 166 30.53 -25.41 13.98
C GLU A 166 29.66 -26.38 14.79
N LEU A 167 28.39 -26.02 14.99
CA LEU A 167 27.47 -26.83 15.80
C LEU A 167 26.82 -27.93 14.97
N HIS A 168 26.81 -29.18 15.44
CA HIS A 168 26.14 -30.31 14.78
C HIS A 168 25.29 -31.11 15.76
N ASP A 169 24.05 -31.44 15.39
CA ASP A 169 23.12 -32.24 16.20
C ASP A 169 22.92 -31.69 17.63
N LEU A 170 22.86 -30.36 17.80
CA LEU A 170 22.77 -29.70 19.11
C LEU A 170 21.55 -28.79 19.24
N VAL A 171 21.03 -28.68 20.45
CA VAL A 171 19.99 -27.72 20.84
C VAL A 171 20.60 -26.70 21.80
N LEU A 172 20.73 -25.45 21.36
CA LEU A 172 21.20 -24.32 22.15
C LEU A 172 20.07 -23.31 22.32
N GLN A 173 19.70 -23.03 23.57
CA GLN A 173 18.60 -22.11 23.87
C GLN A 173 18.99 -21.09 24.93
N GLY A 174 18.65 -19.82 24.70
CA GLY A 174 18.68 -18.75 25.68
C GLY A 174 17.32 -18.55 26.33
N HIS A 175 17.29 -18.47 27.65
CA HIS A 175 16.10 -18.33 28.48
C HIS A 175 16.20 -17.06 29.33
N HIS A 176 15.10 -16.33 29.44
CA HIS A 176 14.96 -15.31 30.48
C HIS A 176 14.41 -15.97 31.74
N VAL A 177 15.04 -15.69 32.87
CA VAL A 177 14.69 -16.28 34.16
C VAL A 177 14.55 -15.22 35.22
N ARG A 178 13.83 -15.57 36.29
CA ARG A 178 13.72 -14.78 37.52
C ARG A 178 14.16 -15.62 38.71
N LEU A 179 15.40 -15.41 39.12
CA LEU A 179 16.00 -16.13 40.25
C LEU A 179 15.88 -15.27 41.50
N HIS A 180 15.13 -15.74 42.50
CA HIS A 180 14.84 -15.00 43.74
C HIS A 180 14.35 -13.56 43.49
N GLY A 181 13.54 -13.36 42.44
CA GLY A 181 12.98 -12.05 42.08
C GLY A 181 13.83 -11.21 41.12
N ALA A 182 15.13 -11.53 40.97
CA ALA A 182 16.04 -10.82 40.07
C ALA A 182 15.98 -11.37 38.63
N PRO A 183 15.89 -10.51 37.60
CA PRO A 183 15.93 -10.95 36.22
C PRO A 183 17.33 -11.41 35.82
N GLY A 184 17.41 -12.45 35.00
CA GLY A 184 18.66 -12.98 34.48
C GLY A 184 18.48 -13.72 33.16
N ARG A 185 19.60 -14.09 32.54
CA ARG A 185 19.64 -14.95 31.37
C ARG A 185 20.41 -16.23 31.67
N VAL A 186 19.86 -17.35 31.22
CA VAL A 186 20.45 -18.68 31.36
C VAL A 186 20.44 -19.35 29.99
N PHE A 187 21.49 -20.09 29.68
CA PHE A 187 21.59 -20.85 28.45
C PHE A 187 21.50 -22.34 28.76
N THR A 188 20.92 -23.11 27.84
CA THR A 188 20.87 -24.56 27.90
C THR A 188 21.45 -25.12 26.61
N LEU A 189 22.32 -26.12 26.73
CA LEU A 189 22.93 -26.84 25.62
C LEU A 189 22.68 -28.33 25.83
N VAL A 190 22.06 -29.00 24.87
CA VAL A 190 21.85 -30.46 24.87
C VAL A 190 22.06 -31.04 23.48
N GLY A 191 22.24 -32.35 23.38
CA GLY A 191 22.27 -33.07 22.12
C GLY A 191 20.87 -33.31 21.55
N ARG A 192 20.74 -33.31 20.23
CA ARG A 192 19.49 -33.61 19.50
C ARG A 192 18.98 -35.04 19.79
N LEU A 193 19.88 -35.96 20.07
CA LEU A 193 19.58 -37.37 20.35
C LEU A 193 19.42 -37.65 21.85
N ASP A 194 19.56 -36.65 22.70
CA ASP A 194 19.42 -36.85 24.14
C ASP A 194 17.98 -37.14 24.53
N SER A 195 17.82 -38.15 25.39
CA SER A 195 16.52 -38.51 25.96
C SER A 195 16.21 -37.65 27.19
N TRP A 196 15.04 -37.03 27.17
CA TRP A 196 14.46 -36.32 28.30
C TRP A 196 13.55 -37.21 29.15
N GLU A 197 13.50 -38.51 28.89
CA GLU A 197 12.75 -39.47 29.69
C GLU A 197 13.47 -39.78 31.00
N ARG A 198 12.70 -39.99 32.08
CA ARG A 198 13.25 -40.34 33.40
C ARG A 198 13.75 -41.79 33.47
N GLN A 199 13.36 -42.64 32.53
CA GLN A 199 13.71 -44.07 32.50
C GLN A 199 14.60 -44.37 31.29
N GLY A 200 15.70 -45.11 31.48
CA GLY A 200 16.59 -45.56 30.41
C GLY A 200 18.07 -45.16 30.58
N THR A 201 18.91 -45.57 29.63
CA THR A 201 20.33 -45.14 29.58
C THR A 201 20.42 -43.71 29.04
N GLY A 202 20.61 -42.74 29.93
CA GLY A 202 20.69 -41.33 29.56
C GLY A 202 21.97 -40.97 28.78
N THR A 203 21.85 -40.01 27.87
CA THR A 203 22.96 -39.36 27.16
C THR A 203 22.96 -37.86 27.46
N TYR A 204 24.11 -37.22 27.24
CA TYR A 204 24.24 -35.77 27.24
C TYR A 204 25.21 -35.35 26.13
N LEU A 205 24.81 -34.37 25.31
CA LEU A 205 25.53 -33.96 24.10
C LEU A 205 25.74 -35.12 23.11
N ASN A 206 24.70 -35.97 22.97
CA ASN A 206 24.69 -37.15 22.09
C ASN A 206 25.68 -38.26 22.47
N VAL A 207 26.30 -38.21 23.66
CA VAL A 207 27.21 -39.25 24.15
C VAL A 207 26.74 -39.83 25.48
N SER A 208 27.15 -41.06 25.79
CA SER A 208 26.88 -41.67 27.10
C SER A 208 27.48 -40.84 28.23
N TRP A 209 26.84 -40.82 29.41
CA TRP A 209 27.38 -40.14 30.59
C TRP A 209 28.83 -40.56 30.91
N SER A 210 29.16 -41.85 30.79
CA SER A 210 30.53 -42.35 30.99
C SER A 210 31.54 -41.73 30.02
N GLU A 211 31.16 -41.57 28.76
CA GLU A 211 32.02 -40.94 27.76
C GLU A 211 32.13 -39.43 27.99
N PHE A 212 31.03 -38.79 28.34
CA PHE A 212 30.99 -37.36 28.70
C PHE A 212 31.94 -37.04 29.86
N PHE A 213 31.89 -37.80 30.95
CA PHE A 213 32.79 -37.62 32.10
C PHE A 213 34.25 -37.82 31.72
N ARG A 214 34.55 -38.84 30.90
CA ARG A 214 35.90 -39.12 30.42
C ARG A 214 36.44 -37.97 29.55
N LYS A 215 35.61 -37.38 28.68
CA LYS A 215 36.00 -36.30 27.77
C LYS A 215 36.19 -34.98 28.49
N THR A 216 35.25 -34.60 29.34
CA THR A 216 35.18 -33.25 29.94
C THR A 216 35.88 -33.14 31.31
N GLY A 217 36.10 -34.26 31.99
CA GLY A 217 36.59 -34.27 33.37
C GLY A 217 35.55 -33.86 34.43
N VAL A 218 34.30 -33.67 34.02
CA VAL A 218 33.12 -33.54 34.90
C VAL A 218 32.90 -34.88 35.60
N ARG A 219 32.47 -34.84 36.87
CA ARG A 219 32.21 -36.02 37.69
C ARG A 219 30.72 -36.08 38.07
N ASP A 220 30.24 -37.24 38.48
CA ASP A 220 28.84 -37.43 38.83
C ASP A 220 28.39 -36.52 39.98
N TRP A 221 29.22 -36.32 40.99
CA TRP A 221 28.95 -35.40 42.11
C TRP A 221 29.03 -33.90 41.73
N ASP A 222 29.53 -33.55 40.53
CA ASP A 222 29.39 -32.18 40.03
C ASP A 222 27.95 -31.90 39.58
N LEU A 223 27.16 -32.94 39.26
CA LEU A 223 25.84 -32.85 38.65
C LEU A 223 24.70 -33.18 39.61
N TRP A 224 24.89 -34.17 40.48
CA TRP A 224 23.88 -34.62 41.43
C TRP A 224 24.42 -34.63 42.85
N ASP A 225 23.54 -34.39 43.82
CA ASP A 225 23.90 -34.54 45.23
C ASP A 225 24.20 -36.02 45.51
N PRO A 226 25.15 -36.35 46.41
CA PRO A 226 25.55 -37.73 46.70
C PRO A 226 24.37 -38.66 47.04
N ASP A 227 23.35 -38.10 47.70
CA ASP A 227 22.15 -38.82 48.16
C ASP A 227 21.09 -39.06 47.05
N THR A 228 21.30 -38.52 45.84
CA THR A 228 20.36 -38.68 44.73
C THR A 228 20.34 -40.14 44.26
N PRO A 229 19.19 -40.85 44.30
CA PRO A 229 19.10 -42.25 43.87
C PRO A 229 19.52 -42.43 42.41
N PRO A 230 20.24 -43.51 42.04
CA PRO A 230 20.64 -43.75 40.65
C PRO A 230 19.47 -43.74 39.64
N ALA A 231 18.28 -44.17 40.08
CA ALA A 231 17.06 -44.17 39.26
C ALA A 231 16.53 -42.75 38.95
N GLU A 232 16.97 -41.73 39.68
CA GLU A 232 16.58 -40.33 39.50
C GLU A 232 17.67 -39.51 38.78
N ARG A 233 18.87 -40.09 38.58
CA ARG A 233 20.00 -39.44 37.90
C ARG A 233 19.79 -39.46 36.38
N CYS A 234 19.20 -38.39 35.86
CA CYS A 234 18.90 -38.24 34.44
C CYS A 234 19.20 -36.79 33.98
N LEU A 235 19.01 -36.51 32.70
CA LEU A 235 19.25 -35.18 32.12
C LEU A 235 18.42 -34.08 32.81
N LEU A 236 17.18 -34.41 33.19
CA LEU A 236 16.26 -33.49 33.87
C LEU A 236 16.78 -33.00 35.23
N SER A 237 17.41 -33.90 36.00
CA SER A 237 17.88 -33.66 37.37
C SER A 237 19.35 -33.22 37.46
N ALA A 238 20.11 -33.31 36.36
CA ALA A 238 21.53 -32.95 36.32
C ALA A 238 21.75 -31.42 36.39
N ARG A 239 22.55 -30.93 37.36
CA ARG A 239 22.88 -29.50 37.52
C ARG A 239 23.90 -28.99 36.50
N LEU A 240 23.46 -28.93 35.25
CA LEU A 240 24.30 -28.60 34.10
C LEU A 240 24.42 -27.10 33.84
N PHE A 241 23.34 -26.33 34.08
CA PHE A 241 23.17 -25.00 33.51
C PHE A 241 23.63 -23.91 34.49
N PRO A 242 24.71 -23.17 34.18
CA PRO A 242 25.15 -22.03 34.99
C PRO A 242 24.06 -20.95 35.06
N VAL A 243 23.78 -20.48 36.28
CA VAL A 243 22.79 -19.43 36.52
C VAL A 243 23.36 -18.20 37.20
N LEU A 244 24.50 -18.33 37.89
CA LEU A 244 25.22 -17.21 38.48
C LEU A 244 26.72 -17.51 38.55
N HIS A 245 27.56 -16.53 38.21
CA HIS A 245 29.00 -16.54 38.51
C HIS A 245 29.35 -15.31 39.37
N PRO A 246 30.14 -15.45 40.45
CA PRO A 246 30.40 -14.34 41.38
C PRO A 246 31.16 -13.11 40.84
N LEU A 247 31.73 -13.17 39.63
CA LEU A 247 32.75 -12.23 39.15
C LEU A 247 32.56 -11.79 37.68
N ARG A 248 31.64 -12.39 36.93
CA ARG A 248 31.42 -12.09 35.51
C ARG A 248 30.02 -12.46 35.05
N ALA A 249 29.60 -11.89 33.91
CA ALA A 249 28.40 -12.29 33.22
C ALA A 249 28.55 -13.70 32.62
N LEU A 250 27.43 -14.44 32.60
CA LEU A 250 27.33 -15.75 31.98
C LEU A 250 26.90 -15.62 30.51
N GLY A 251 27.34 -16.58 29.68
CA GLY A 251 26.94 -16.68 28.28
C GLY A 251 27.06 -18.10 27.75
N PRO A 252 26.72 -18.34 26.47
CA PRO A 252 26.78 -19.67 25.87
C PRO A 252 28.17 -20.32 25.95
N GLN A 253 29.25 -19.53 25.98
CA GLN A 253 30.62 -20.00 26.13
C GLN A 253 30.83 -20.85 27.40
N ASP A 254 30.02 -20.64 28.43
CA ASP A 254 30.08 -21.39 29.70
C ASP A 254 29.57 -22.84 29.57
N LEU A 255 28.97 -23.17 28.42
CA LEU A 255 28.51 -24.49 28.05
C LEU A 255 29.25 -25.03 26.82
N LEU A 256 29.54 -24.16 25.84
CA LEU A 256 30.14 -24.56 24.56
C LEU A 256 31.54 -25.17 24.70
N TRP A 257 32.29 -24.84 25.76
CA TRP A 257 33.58 -25.48 26.06
C TRP A 257 33.48 -27.01 26.22
N MET A 258 32.29 -27.53 26.55
CA MET A 258 32.07 -28.98 26.71
C MET A 258 32.13 -29.73 25.38
N LEU A 259 31.99 -29.04 24.25
CA LEU A 259 32.08 -29.62 22.92
C LEU A 259 33.53 -29.95 22.54
N ASP A 260 34.49 -29.11 22.97
CA ASP A 260 35.93 -29.35 22.83
C ASP A 260 36.70 -28.91 24.09
N PRO A 261 36.83 -29.78 25.11
CA PRO A 261 37.39 -29.41 26.41
C PRO A 261 38.93 -29.32 26.45
N GLN A 262 39.63 -29.57 25.33
CA GLN A 262 41.10 -29.77 25.31
C GLN A 262 41.91 -28.45 25.22
N GLU A 263 41.29 -27.32 24.89
CA GLU A 263 42.04 -26.12 24.47
C GLU A 263 42.69 -25.28 25.61
N ASP A 264 42.27 -25.42 26.88
CA ASP A 264 42.60 -24.41 27.91
C ASP A 264 43.20 -24.94 29.24
N GLY A 265 43.61 -26.21 29.30
CA GLY A 265 44.19 -26.80 30.52
C GLY A 265 43.18 -26.91 31.68
N GLY A 266 41.90 -27.08 31.37
CA GLY A 266 40.81 -27.26 32.33
C GLY A 266 40.38 -25.97 33.03
N LYS A 267 40.73 -24.81 32.48
CA LYS A 267 40.32 -23.50 33.01
C LYS A 267 38.81 -23.32 32.87
N ALA A 268 38.21 -23.74 31.76
CA ALA A 268 36.78 -23.72 31.52
C ALA A 268 36.03 -24.62 32.50
N LEU A 269 36.52 -25.85 32.73
CA LEU A 269 35.94 -26.74 33.74
C LEU A 269 35.97 -26.14 35.15
N ARG A 270 37.08 -25.50 35.55
CA ARG A 270 37.20 -24.82 36.85
C ARG A 270 36.22 -23.64 36.94
N ALA A 271 36.13 -22.83 35.89
CA ALA A 271 35.19 -21.72 35.83
C ALA A 271 33.73 -22.20 35.90
N TRP A 272 33.40 -23.27 35.17
CA TRP A 272 32.08 -23.88 35.18
C TRP A 272 31.74 -24.48 36.57
N ARG A 273 32.71 -25.07 37.28
CA ARG A 273 32.60 -25.50 38.69
C ARG A 273 32.40 -24.37 39.68
N ALA A 274 32.90 -23.18 39.38
CA ALA A 274 32.72 -22.00 40.24
C ALA A 274 31.33 -21.34 40.09
N CYS A 275 30.57 -21.72 39.06
CA CYS A 275 29.21 -21.23 38.86
C CYS A 275 28.23 -21.92 39.82
N TRP A 276 27.22 -21.16 40.27
CA TRP A 276 25.99 -21.78 40.75
C TRP A 276 25.23 -22.32 39.53
N ARG A 277 24.81 -23.58 39.61
CA ARG A 277 24.16 -24.31 38.51
C ARG A 277 22.84 -24.91 38.95
N LEU A 278 21.89 -24.95 38.02
CA LEU A 278 20.59 -25.59 38.21
C LEU A 278 20.41 -26.72 37.20
N SER A 279 19.58 -27.70 37.57
CA SER A 279 19.04 -28.67 36.62
C SER A 279 17.88 -28.10 35.82
N TRP A 280 17.44 -28.78 34.76
CA TRP A 280 16.27 -28.34 34.00
C TRP A 280 15.00 -28.30 34.88
N GLU A 281 14.81 -29.30 35.75
CA GLU A 281 13.68 -29.34 36.69
C GLU A 281 13.66 -28.15 37.65
N GLN A 282 14.84 -27.67 38.05
CA GLN A 282 14.97 -26.50 38.91
C GLN A 282 14.85 -25.18 38.12
N LEU A 283 15.25 -25.17 36.86
CA LEU A 283 15.23 -23.99 36.00
C LEU A 283 13.82 -23.66 35.48
N GLN A 284 13.04 -24.68 35.13
CA GLN A 284 11.73 -24.53 34.49
C GLN A 284 10.74 -23.63 35.29
N PRO A 285 10.62 -23.74 36.63
CA PRO A 285 9.79 -22.84 37.43
C PRO A 285 10.29 -21.38 37.45
N CYS A 286 11.57 -21.16 37.16
CA CYS A 286 12.20 -19.84 37.16
C CYS A 286 12.07 -19.11 35.81
N LEU A 287 11.53 -19.72 34.77
CA LEU A 287 11.39 -19.08 33.45
C LEU A 287 10.47 -17.85 33.50
N ASP A 288 10.99 -16.70 33.10
CA ASP A 288 10.23 -15.46 33.01
C ASP A 288 9.54 -15.37 31.63
N ARG A 289 8.34 -15.96 31.55
CA ARG A 289 7.54 -16.00 30.33
C ARG A 289 7.20 -14.60 29.80
N ALA A 290 7.01 -13.62 30.69
CA ALA A 290 6.70 -12.25 30.31
C ALA A 290 7.90 -11.59 29.63
N ALA A 291 9.11 -11.76 30.20
CA ALA A 291 10.35 -11.27 29.60
C ALA A 291 10.66 -11.96 28.25
N ILE A 292 10.42 -13.27 28.14
CA ILE A 292 10.56 -13.99 26.86
C ILE A 292 9.62 -13.41 25.79
N LEU A 293 8.34 -13.20 26.13
CA LEU A 293 7.37 -12.64 25.19
C LEU A 293 7.74 -11.21 24.79
N ALA A 294 8.15 -10.37 25.75
CA ALA A 294 8.61 -9.01 25.50
C ALA A 294 9.82 -8.99 24.55
N SER A 295 10.85 -9.81 24.82
CA SER A 295 12.04 -9.91 23.98
C SER A 295 11.72 -10.38 22.55
N ARG A 296 10.80 -11.33 22.38
CA ARG A 296 10.33 -11.78 21.05
C ARG A 296 9.57 -10.68 20.32
N ARG A 297 8.76 -9.90 21.04
CA ARG A 297 8.03 -8.76 20.50
C ARG A 297 9.00 -7.66 20.04
N ASP A 298 10.01 -7.34 20.84
CA ASP A 298 11.02 -6.34 20.50
C ASP A 298 11.79 -6.76 19.23
N LEU A 299 12.20 -8.03 19.13
CA LEU A 299 12.85 -8.58 17.94
C LEU A 299 11.95 -8.50 16.69
N PHE A 300 10.66 -8.85 16.83
CA PHE A 300 9.69 -8.70 15.75
C PHE A 300 9.61 -7.25 15.26
N PHE A 301 9.58 -6.27 16.17
CA PHE A 301 9.53 -4.86 15.79
C PHE A 301 10.83 -4.36 15.18
N CYS A 302 11.99 -4.74 15.70
CA CYS A 302 13.27 -4.43 15.07
C CYS A 302 13.32 -4.92 13.61
N GLN A 303 12.86 -6.15 13.37
CA GLN A 303 12.78 -6.72 12.04
C GLN A 303 11.73 -6.01 11.17
N ALA A 304 10.59 -5.65 11.74
CA ALA A 304 9.53 -4.91 11.06
C ALA A 304 10.02 -3.53 10.58
N LEU A 305 10.72 -2.77 11.41
CA LEU A 305 11.24 -1.44 11.04
C LEU A 305 12.20 -1.53 9.85
N ARG A 306 13.13 -2.50 9.88
CA ARG A 306 14.05 -2.75 8.75
C ARG A 306 13.33 -3.21 7.49
N LYS A 307 12.29 -4.04 7.63
CA LYS A 307 11.43 -4.42 6.51
C LYS A 307 10.73 -3.20 5.91
N ALA A 308 10.18 -2.30 6.74
CA ALA A 308 9.53 -1.09 6.27
C ALA A 308 10.49 -0.20 5.46
N LYS A 309 11.71 0.02 5.98
CA LYS A 309 12.79 0.73 5.30
C LYS A 309 13.10 0.12 3.93
N ARG A 310 13.41 -1.19 3.90
CA ARG A 310 13.70 -1.93 2.66
C ARG A 310 12.55 -1.86 1.65
N VAL A 311 11.30 -2.05 2.09
CA VAL A 311 10.12 -2.03 1.21
C VAL A 311 9.98 -0.68 0.50
N LEU A 312 10.24 0.42 1.21
CA LEU A 312 10.14 1.77 0.66
C LEU A 312 11.33 2.10 -0.25
N GLU A 313 12.56 1.89 0.23
CA GLU A 313 13.79 2.22 -0.52
C GLU A 313 13.92 1.39 -1.80
N ALA A 314 13.58 0.10 -1.75
CA ALA A 314 13.59 -0.79 -2.90
C ALA A 314 12.29 -0.74 -3.74
N ARG A 315 11.37 0.20 -3.45
CA ARG A 315 10.11 0.41 -4.18
C ARG A 315 9.24 -0.85 -4.33
N GLN A 316 9.23 -1.72 -3.32
CA GLN A 316 8.48 -2.97 -3.38
C GLN A 316 6.97 -2.73 -3.26
N ASP A 317 6.19 -3.46 -4.05
CA ASP A 317 4.73 -3.45 -4.01
C ASP A 317 4.16 -4.29 -2.85
N LEU A 318 4.69 -4.04 -1.65
CA LEU A 318 4.25 -4.66 -0.41
C LEU A 318 3.56 -3.64 0.48
N SER A 319 2.37 -4.00 0.97
CA SER A 319 1.64 -3.16 1.91
C SER A 319 2.29 -3.16 3.29
N LEU A 320 2.53 -1.96 3.83
CA LEU A 320 2.97 -1.77 5.20
C LEU A 320 1.81 -1.68 6.20
N ARG A 321 0.55 -1.67 5.75
CA ARG A 321 -0.62 -1.54 6.64
C ARG A 321 -0.69 -2.61 7.74
N PRO A 322 -0.44 -3.91 7.48
CA PRO A 322 -0.44 -4.91 8.55
C PRO A 322 0.59 -4.61 9.64
N LEU A 323 1.76 -4.11 9.23
CA LEU A 323 2.85 -3.73 10.13
C LEU A 323 2.49 -2.48 10.92
N ILE A 324 1.96 -1.45 10.27
CA ILE A 324 1.47 -0.22 10.90
C ILE A 324 0.44 -0.57 11.98
N TRP A 325 -0.52 -1.44 11.66
CA TRP A 325 -1.56 -1.85 12.59
C TRP A 325 -0.98 -2.60 13.80
N ALA A 326 -0.05 -3.53 13.58
CA ALA A 326 0.65 -4.22 14.65
C ALA A 326 1.44 -3.25 15.55
N ALA A 327 2.20 -2.32 14.95
CA ALA A 327 2.99 -1.35 15.68
C ALA A 327 2.14 -0.41 16.53
N VAL A 328 1.00 0.05 16.02
CA VAL A 328 0.07 0.91 16.78
C VAL A 328 -0.58 0.14 17.93
N ARG A 329 -1.06 -1.09 17.68
CA ARG A 329 -1.73 -1.91 18.69
C ARG A 329 -0.80 -2.34 19.84
N GLU A 330 0.46 -2.58 19.53
CA GLU A 330 1.46 -2.98 20.52
C GLU A 330 2.15 -1.79 21.22
N GLY A 331 1.74 -0.55 20.92
CA GLY A 331 2.29 0.64 21.57
C GLY A 331 3.68 1.06 21.07
N CYS A 332 4.06 0.65 19.86
CA CYS A 332 5.34 1.00 19.22
C CYS A 332 5.25 1.98 18.01
N PRO A 333 4.25 2.89 17.87
CA PRO A 333 4.16 3.72 16.67
C PRO A 333 5.31 4.74 16.56
N GLY A 334 5.91 5.16 17.68
CA GLY A 334 6.97 6.17 17.68
C GLY A 334 8.23 5.75 16.90
N LEU A 335 8.70 4.51 17.10
CA LEU A 335 9.86 3.98 16.36
C LEU A 335 9.56 3.87 14.87
N LEU A 336 8.33 3.46 14.52
CA LEU A 336 7.91 3.37 13.11
C LEU A 336 7.82 4.75 12.46
N LEU A 337 7.26 5.75 13.14
CA LEU A 337 7.23 7.13 12.66
C LEU A 337 8.65 7.65 12.39
N ALA A 338 9.57 7.45 13.33
CA ALA A 338 10.97 7.86 13.16
C ALA A 338 11.66 7.17 11.96
N THR A 339 11.43 5.86 11.77
CA THR A 339 11.96 5.13 10.60
C THR A 339 11.37 5.67 9.28
N LEU A 340 10.06 5.98 9.25
CA LEU A 340 9.42 6.53 8.05
C LEU A 340 9.93 7.96 7.75
N ASP A 341 10.14 8.78 8.79
CA ASP A 341 10.74 10.11 8.65
C ASP A 341 12.19 10.02 8.13
N GLU A 342 12.98 9.07 8.63
CA GLU A 342 14.35 8.82 8.14
C GLU A 342 14.35 8.45 6.65
N VAL A 343 13.48 7.51 6.25
CA VAL A 343 13.34 7.11 4.84
C VAL A 343 12.91 8.29 3.97
N ALA A 344 11.94 9.09 4.42
CA ALA A 344 11.47 10.24 3.68
C ALA A 344 12.56 11.31 3.52
N ALA A 345 13.29 11.61 4.60
CA ALA A 345 14.34 12.63 4.60
C ALA A 345 15.58 12.22 3.78
N GLY A 346 15.91 10.92 3.77
CA GLY A 346 17.04 10.35 3.03
C GLY A 346 16.75 9.95 1.59
N ALA A 347 15.51 10.10 1.12
CA ALA A 347 15.13 9.65 -0.22
C ALA A 347 15.74 10.54 -1.31
N GLY A 348 16.46 9.93 -2.25
CA GLY A 348 16.85 10.60 -3.50
C GLY A 348 15.71 10.70 -4.53
N ASP A 349 14.62 9.96 -4.33
CA ASP A 349 13.48 9.88 -5.23
C ASP A 349 12.21 10.46 -4.58
N PRO A 350 11.50 11.40 -5.25
CA PRO A 350 10.28 11.99 -4.71
C PRO A 350 9.14 11.00 -4.44
N GLY A 351 9.04 9.90 -5.21
CA GLY A 351 8.03 8.87 -5.01
C GLY A 351 8.25 8.06 -3.73
N VAL A 352 9.51 7.71 -3.44
CA VAL A 352 9.90 7.07 -2.16
C VAL A 352 9.55 7.97 -0.97
N ALA A 353 9.91 9.26 -1.04
CA ALA A 353 9.56 10.23 0.00
C ALA A 353 8.05 10.40 0.15
N ALA A 354 7.31 10.57 -0.94
CA ALA A 354 5.85 10.74 -0.91
C ALA A 354 5.16 9.51 -0.31
N ARG A 355 5.60 8.30 -0.65
CA ARG A 355 5.07 7.06 -0.09
C ARG A 355 5.39 6.90 1.40
N ALA A 356 6.60 7.28 1.84
CA ALA A 356 6.96 7.27 3.25
C ALA A 356 6.09 8.25 4.07
N LEU A 357 5.87 9.46 3.56
CA LEU A 357 4.97 10.45 4.17
C LEU A 357 3.51 9.96 4.20
N ALA A 358 3.04 9.29 3.16
CA ALA A 358 1.72 8.66 3.15
C ALA A 358 1.61 7.54 4.20
N CYS A 359 2.68 6.76 4.40
CA CYS A 359 2.74 5.77 5.47
C CYS A 359 2.69 6.41 6.86
N VAL A 360 3.33 7.56 7.07
CA VAL A 360 3.20 8.33 8.33
C VAL A 360 1.73 8.72 8.55
N ALA A 361 1.07 9.22 7.52
CA ALA A 361 -0.35 9.54 7.59
C ALA A 361 -1.22 8.32 7.92
N ASP A 362 -0.87 7.13 7.43
CA ASP A 362 -1.54 5.86 7.80
C ASP A 362 -1.29 5.45 9.25
N VAL A 363 -0.07 5.64 9.78
CA VAL A 363 0.22 5.44 11.21
C VAL A 363 -0.67 6.35 12.06
N LEU A 364 -0.71 7.65 11.74
CA LEU A 364 -1.53 8.63 12.45
C LEU A 364 -3.03 8.31 12.38
N GLY A 365 -3.51 7.92 11.20
CA GLY A 365 -4.90 7.48 11.01
C GLY A 365 -5.22 6.21 11.82
N CYS A 366 -4.30 5.27 11.91
CA CYS A 366 -4.44 4.06 12.72
C CYS A 366 -4.45 4.38 14.22
N MET A 367 -3.57 5.27 14.68
CA MET A 367 -3.54 5.76 16.08
C MET A 367 -4.84 6.46 16.49
N ALA A 368 -5.58 7.03 15.53
CA ALA A 368 -6.85 7.66 15.80
C ALA A 368 -8.00 6.65 16.03
N GLU A 369 -7.81 5.35 15.72
CA GLU A 369 -8.79 4.28 15.95
C GLU A 369 -10.18 4.54 15.35
N GLY A 370 -10.24 5.21 14.18
CA GLY A 370 -11.49 5.61 13.55
C GLY A 370 -12.22 6.77 14.26
N ARG A 371 -11.63 7.35 15.31
CA ARG A 371 -12.10 8.56 16.00
C ARG A 371 -11.43 9.78 15.35
N GLY A 372 -12.07 10.95 15.38
CA GLY A 372 -11.51 12.19 14.82
C GLY A 372 -12.03 12.62 13.45
N GLY A 373 -13.03 11.90 12.91
CA GLY A 373 -13.74 12.27 11.69
C GLY A 373 -13.08 11.75 10.41
N LEU A 374 -13.58 12.19 9.26
CA LEU A 374 -13.10 11.73 7.96
C LEU A 374 -11.68 12.20 7.69
N ARG A 375 -10.80 11.37 7.12
CA ARG A 375 -9.49 11.79 6.62
C ARG A 375 -9.60 12.42 5.22
N SER A 376 -10.51 13.38 5.09
CA SER A 376 -10.78 14.13 3.86
C SER A 376 -11.20 15.56 4.21
N GLY A 377 -10.96 16.52 3.32
CA GLY A 377 -11.35 17.92 3.48
C GLY A 377 -10.22 18.86 3.94
N PRO A 378 -10.50 20.16 4.10
CA PRO A 378 -9.50 21.18 4.40
C PRO A 378 -8.87 20.95 5.78
N ALA A 379 -7.57 21.17 5.88
CA ALA A 379 -6.81 21.03 7.13
C ALA A 379 -5.98 22.28 7.47
N ALA A 380 -6.09 23.37 6.69
CA ALA A 380 -5.24 24.55 6.77
C ALA A 380 -4.90 24.96 8.21
N ASN A 381 -3.61 25.07 8.49
CA ASN A 381 -3.09 25.48 9.78
C ASN A 381 -1.74 26.17 9.59
N PRO A 382 -1.54 27.37 10.15
CA PRO A 382 -0.30 28.14 9.99
C PRO A 382 0.98 27.40 10.41
N GLY A 383 0.91 26.51 11.41
CA GLY A 383 2.06 25.74 11.89
C GLY A 383 2.70 24.83 10.82
N TRP A 384 1.92 24.42 9.82
CA TRP A 384 2.37 23.53 8.75
C TRP A 384 2.90 24.26 7.52
N MET A 385 2.75 25.59 7.45
CA MET A 385 3.23 26.39 6.30
C MET A 385 4.75 26.36 6.16
N ARG A 386 5.47 26.45 7.29
CA ARG A 386 6.93 26.41 7.30
C ARG A 386 7.48 25.06 6.80
N PRO A 387 7.02 23.89 7.30
CA PRO A 387 7.38 22.60 6.72
C PRO A 387 7.13 22.51 5.20
N PHE A 388 5.97 23.00 4.73
CA PHE A 388 5.66 23.00 3.30
C PHE A 388 6.61 23.88 2.49
N SER A 389 7.00 25.07 2.98
CA SER A 389 7.95 25.93 2.25
C SER A 389 9.31 25.28 2.03
N TYR A 390 9.80 24.45 2.95
CA TYR A 390 11.05 23.71 2.73
C TYR A 390 10.91 22.72 1.58
N LEU A 391 9.80 21.96 1.55
CA LEU A 391 9.51 21.03 0.46
C LEU A 391 9.38 21.75 -0.88
N GLU A 392 8.69 22.89 -0.92
CA GLU A 392 8.54 23.69 -2.14
C GLU A 392 9.88 24.19 -2.70
N CYS A 393 10.83 24.52 -1.82
CA CYS A 393 12.20 24.89 -2.18
C CYS A 393 13.13 23.70 -2.50
N GLY A 394 12.63 22.46 -2.39
CA GLY A 394 13.42 21.25 -2.63
C GLY A 394 14.28 20.78 -1.45
N ASP A 395 14.16 21.40 -0.27
CA ASP A 395 14.81 20.93 0.97
C ASP A 395 13.95 19.84 1.62
N LEU A 396 14.11 18.62 1.13
CA LEU A 396 13.36 17.46 1.59
C LEU A 396 13.68 17.11 3.05
N ALA A 397 14.95 17.04 3.42
CA ALA A 397 15.37 16.66 4.76
C ALA A 397 14.90 17.68 5.82
N GLY A 398 15.10 18.98 5.55
CA GLY A 398 14.60 20.05 6.43
C GLY A 398 13.07 20.08 6.51
N GLY A 399 12.39 19.83 5.39
CA GLY A 399 10.93 19.74 5.33
C GLY A 399 10.37 18.59 6.17
N VAL A 400 10.92 17.38 6.03
CA VAL A 400 10.50 16.21 6.82
C VAL A 400 10.78 16.41 8.31
N GLN A 401 11.95 16.95 8.66
CA GLN A 401 12.28 17.26 10.05
C GLN A 401 11.29 18.27 10.65
N ALA A 402 10.92 19.32 9.91
CA ALA A 402 9.94 20.30 10.34
C ALA A 402 8.52 19.70 10.44
N LEU A 403 8.14 18.80 9.54
CA LEU A 403 6.88 18.05 9.62
C LEU A 403 6.81 17.18 10.88
N ALA A 404 7.90 16.51 11.25
CA ALA A 404 7.96 15.69 12.46
C ALA A 404 7.83 16.56 13.73
N GLN A 405 8.57 17.67 13.80
CA GLN A 405 8.48 18.62 14.93
C GLN A 405 7.08 19.20 15.10
N GLU A 406 6.39 19.52 14.00
CA GLU A 406 5.01 20.00 14.07
C GLU A 406 4.05 18.88 14.46
N ARG A 407 4.16 17.68 13.87
CA ARG A 407 3.35 16.49 14.19
C ARG A 407 3.34 16.16 15.67
N ASP A 408 4.48 16.24 16.35
CA ASP A 408 4.61 15.81 17.74
C ASP A 408 3.72 16.63 18.69
N LYS A 409 3.34 17.86 18.30
CA LYS A 409 2.37 18.70 19.04
C LYS A 409 0.92 18.21 18.92
N TRP A 410 0.64 17.29 17.99
CA TRP A 410 -0.71 16.86 17.58
C TRP A 410 -1.05 15.41 17.98
N LEU A 411 -0.13 14.69 18.63
CA LEU A 411 -0.29 13.26 18.92
C LEU A 411 -1.28 12.94 20.07
N THR A 412 -1.83 13.96 20.74
CA THR A 412 -2.59 13.79 21.99
C THR A 412 -4.07 13.45 21.81
N ARG A 413 -4.70 13.78 20.68
CA ARG A 413 -6.14 13.60 20.46
C ARG A 413 -6.43 13.04 19.06
N PRO A 414 -7.40 12.12 18.90
CA PRO A 414 -7.73 11.54 17.59
C PRO A 414 -8.04 12.55 16.49
N ALA A 415 -8.75 13.64 16.81
CA ALA A 415 -9.04 14.69 15.83
C ALA A 415 -7.78 15.40 15.31
N LEU A 416 -6.76 15.57 16.16
CA LEU A 416 -5.49 16.18 15.78
C LEU A 416 -4.65 15.18 14.96
N LEU A 417 -4.65 13.90 15.30
CA LEU A 417 -4.02 12.83 14.52
C LEU A 417 -4.56 12.79 13.09
N VAL A 418 -5.88 12.79 12.91
CA VAL A 418 -6.52 12.80 11.58
C VAL A 418 -6.16 14.05 10.79
N ARG A 419 -6.09 15.23 11.44
CA ARG A 419 -5.67 16.47 10.77
C ARG A 419 -4.20 16.45 10.38
N ALA A 420 -3.31 15.98 11.26
CA ALA A 420 -1.89 15.81 10.96
C ALA A 420 -1.70 14.84 9.77
N ALA A 421 -2.44 13.73 9.73
CA ALA A 421 -2.42 12.80 8.60
C ALA A 421 -2.76 13.50 7.26
N ARG A 422 -3.74 14.41 7.23
CA ARG A 422 -4.06 15.21 6.03
C ARG A 422 -2.92 16.15 5.63
N HIS A 423 -2.16 16.69 6.59
CA HIS A 423 -1.00 17.53 6.28
C HIS A 423 0.15 16.71 5.68
N TYR A 424 0.38 15.48 6.14
CA TYR A 424 1.35 14.57 5.53
C TYR A 424 0.92 14.15 4.12
N GLU A 425 -0.37 13.91 3.88
CA GLU A 425 -0.89 13.72 2.51
C GLU A 425 -0.64 14.96 1.64
N GLY A 426 -0.84 16.16 2.19
CA GLY A 426 -0.51 17.43 1.51
C GLY A 426 0.98 17.59 1.18
N ALA A 427 1.87 17.19 2.10
CA ALA A 427 3.31 17.16 1.86
C ALA A 427 3.67 16.21 0.71
N GLY A 428 3.08 15.01 0.68
CA GLY A 428 3.24 14.08 -0.44
C GLY A 428 2.76 14.66 -1.77
N GLN A 429 1.66 15.44 -1.77
CA GLN A 429 1.17 16.13 -2.96
C GLN A 429 2.14 17.20 -3.48
N ILE A 430 2.87 17.91 -2.60
CA ILE A 430 3.90 18.86 -3.03
C ILE A 430 5.00 18.14 -3.84
N LEU A 431 5.42 16.95 -3.38
CA LEU A 431 6.43 16.14 -4.07
C LEU A 431 5.94 15.60 -5.41
N ILE A 432 4.70 15.09 -5.46
CA ILE A 432 4.05 14.68 -6.73
C ILE A 432 3.99 15.86 -7.70
N ARG A 433 3.58 17.03 -7.21
CA ARG A 433 3.47 18.25 -8.01
C ARG A 433 4.81 18.61 -8.66
N GLN A 434 5.89 18.61 -7.88
CA GLN A 434 7.25 18.87 -8.40
C GLN A 434 7.68 17.83 -9.43
N ALA A 435 7.40 16.54 -9.19
CA ALA A 435 7.68 15.47 -10.13
C ALA A 435 6.93 15.68 -11.46
N VAL A 436 5.64 16.02 -11.42
CA VAL A 436 4.83 16.28 -12.63
C VAL A 436 5.24 17.57 -13.34
N MET A 437 5.64 18.61 -12.59
CA MET A 437 6.13 19.87 -13.18
C MET A 437 7.36 19.67 -14.07
N SER A 438 8.11 18.58 -13.92
CA SER A 438 9.20 18.21 -14.84
C SER A 438 8.74 18.02 -16.30
N ALA A 439 7.45 17.76 -16.54
CA ALA A 439 6.84 17.70 -17.86
C ALA A 439 7.05 18.98 -18.68
N GLN A 440 7.32 20.12 -18.03
CA GLN A 440 7.67 21.38 -18.70
C GLN A 440 8.88 21.24 -19.65
N HIS A 441 9.75 20.25 -19.43
CA HIS A 441 10.89 19.95 -20.31
C HIS A 441 10.47 19.59 -21.74
N PHE A 442 9.25 19.09 -21.92
CA PHE A 442 8.68 18.73 -23.22
C PHE A 442 7.83 19.84 -23.84
N VAL A 443 7.77 21.03 -23.22
CA VAL A 443 7.02 22.17 -23.74
C VAL A 443 7.94 22.99 -24.64
N SER A 444 7.68 22.95 -25.94
CA SER A 444 8.37 23.75 -26.94
C SER A 444 7.39 24.66 -27.70
N THR A 445 7.88 25.81 -28.12
CA THR A 445 7.12 26.78 -28.92
C THR A 445 7.99 27.37 -30.02
N GLU A 446 7.41 27.65 -31.17
CA GLU A 446 8.08 28.26 -32.31
C GLU A 446 7.57 29.69 -32.53
N PRO A 447 8.46 30.68 -32.78
CA PRO A 447 8.03 32.04 -33.07
C PRO A 447 7.35 32.13 -34.43
N VAL A 448 6.26 32.88 -34.49
CA VAL A 448 5.51 33.19 -35.72
C VAL A 448 5.13 34.67 -35.75
N GLU A 449 4.61 35.13 -36.88
CA GLU A 449 4.15 36.51 -36.99
C GLU A 449 3.09 36.84 -35.92
N LEU A 450 3.34 37.95 -35.23
CA LEU A 450 2.53 38.45 -34.14
C LEU A 450 1.21 39.00 -34.72
N PRO A 451 0.03 38.47 -34.32
CA PRO A 451 -1.25 38.96 -34.81
C PRO A 451 -1.44 40.45 -34.54
N ALA A 452 -2.15 41.14 -35.44
CA ALA A 452 -2.45 42.56 -35.28
C ALA A 452 -3.30 42.81 -34.02
N PRO A 453 -3.14 43.95 -33.32
CA PRO A 453 -4.03 44.32 -32.22
C PRO A 453 -5.50 44.28 -32.67
N GLY A 454 -6.38 43.75 -31.81
CA GLY A 454 -7.80 43.55 -32.10
C GLY A 454 -8.13 42.21 -32.79
N GLN A 455 -7.15 41.53 -33.39
CA GLN A 455 -7.37 40.28 -34.13
C GLN A 455 -7.60 39.09 -33.21
N TRP A 456 -8.72 38.38 -33.37
CA TRP A 456 -9.06 37.23 -32.56
C TRP A 456 -8.37 35.95 -33.04
N VAL A 457 -7.73 35.26 -32.11
CA VAL A 457 -7.36 33.85 -32.21
C VAL A 457 -8.41 33.04 -31.47
N VAL A 458 -8.98 32.02 -32.12
CA VAL A 458 -10.03 31.16 -31.56
C VAL A 458 -9.53 29.72 -31.53
N ALA A 459 -9.55 29.11 -30.35
CA ALA A 459 -9.30 27.70 -30.09
C ALA A 459 -10.60 27.00 -29.72
N GLU A 460 -10.94 25.91 -30.41
CA GLU A 460 -12.11 25.07 -30.10
C GLU A 460 -11.66 23.62 -29.92
N CYS A 461 -12.19 22.97 -28.88
CA CYS A 461 -11.87 21.61 -28.51
C CYS A 461 -13.13 20.74 -28.38
N PRO A 462 -13.08 19.47 -28.83
CA PRO A 462 -14.07 18.48 -28.45
C PRO A 462 -13.99 18.16 -26.95
N ALA A 463 -15.04 17.51 -26.44
CA ALA A 463 -15.00 16.85 -25.13
C ALA A 463 -14.30 15.49 -25.25
N ARG A 464 -14.18 14.74 -24.14
CA ARG A 464 -13.55 13.41 -24.16
C ARG A 464 -14.27 12.35 -23.34
N VAL A 465 -14.19 11.11 -23.81
CA VAL A 465 -14.63 9.90 -23.09
C VAL A 465 -13.55 8.82 -23.18
N ASP A 466 -13.41 8.02 -22.12
CA ASP A 466 -12.34 7.02 -22.01
C ASP A 466 -12.95 5.62 -22.09
N PHE A 467 -12.42 4.72 -22.91
CA PHE A 467 -12.93 3.35 -23.00
C PHE A 467 -12.16 2.36 -22.12
N SER A 468 -10.90 2.66 -21.80
CA SER A 468 -10.08 1.87 -20.89
C SER A 468 -8.97 2.70 -20.27
N GLY A 469 -8.47 2.26 -19.11
CA GLY A 469 -7.18 2.68 -18.57
C GLY A 469 -7.17 3.89 -17.66
N GLY A 470 -8.26 4.67 -17.56
CA GLY A 470 -8.32 5.83 -16.67
C GLY A 470 -7.99 5.46 -15.22
N TRP A 471 -7.32 6.39 -14.52
CA TRP A 471 -6.57 6.22 -13.26
C TRP A 471 -5.13 5.76 -13.43
N SER A 472 -4.77 5.01 -14.48
CA SER A 472 -3.36 4.66 -14.73
C SER A 472 -2.51 5.88 -15.13
N ASP A 473 -3.15 6.92 -15.66
CA ASP A 473 -2.58 8.22 -16.01
C ASP A 473 -2.36 9.15 -14.81
N THR A 474 -2.85 8.79 -13.63
CA THR A 474 -2.84 9.65 -12.45
C THR A 474 -1.50 9.56 -11.71
N PRO A 475 -0.76 10.65 -11.51
CA PRO A 475 0.43 10.66 -10.67
C PRO A 475 0.13 10.28 -9.21
N PRO A 476 0.96 9.45 -8.56
CA PRO A 476 2.27 8.99 -9.01
C PRO A 476 2.23 7.73 -9.88
N LEU A 477 1.07 7.06 -10.04
CA LEU A 477 0.94 5.79 -10.78
C LEU A 477 1.56 5.92 -12.18
N ALA A 478 1.25 7.01 -12.86
CA ALA A 478 1.70 7.29 -14.23
C ALA A 478 3.23 7.23 -14.44
N TYR A 479 4.03 7.61 -13.43
CA TYR A 479 5.49 7.59 -13.52
C TYR A 479 6.15 6.50 -12.65
N GLU A 480 5.41 5.86 -11.74
CA GLU A 480 5.91 4.72 -10.95
C GLU A 480 5.70 3.39 -11.67
N LEU A 481 4.54 3.23 -12.32
CA LEU A 481 4.15 2.02 -13.05
C LEU A 481 4.18 2.21 -14.57
N GLY A 482 3.96 3.45 -15.02
CA GLY A 482 3.52 3.72 -16.38
C GLY A 482 1.99 3.73 -16.45
N GLY A 483 1.47 4.43 -17.45
CA GLY A 483 0.04 4.58 -17.68
C GLY A 483 -0.32 4.36 -19.13
N ALA A 484 -1.54 3.90 -19.38
CA ALA A 484 -2.08 3.77 -20.72
C ALA A 484 -3.59 4.03 -20.67
N VAL A 485 -4.08 4.99 -21.45
CA VAL A 485 -5.50 5.36 -21.51
C VAL A 485 -5.94 5.40 -22.96
N LEU A 486 -6.99 4.64 -23.29
CA LEU A 486 -7.65 4.71 -24.57
C LEU A 486 -8.87 5.61 -24.46
N GLY A 487 -8.90 6.68 -25.25
CA GLY A 487 -9.97 7.66 -25.23
C GLY A 487 -10.33 8.21 -26.61
N LEU A 488 -11.49 8.86 -26.67
CA LEU A 488 -12.07 9.45 -27.87
C LEU A 488 -12.29 10.94 -27.66
N ALA A 489 -11.92 11.73 -28.67
CA ALA A 489 -12.39 13.10 -28.80
C ALA A 489 -13.83 13.06 -29.33
N VAL A 490 -14.74 13.75 -28.66
CA VAL A 490 -16.17 13.71 -28.99
C VAL A 490 -16.80 15.10 -29.08
N ARG A 491 -17.60 15.29 -30.12
CA ARG A 491 -18.59 16.37 -30.22
C ARG A 491 -19.85 15.96 -29.48
N VAL A 492 -20.45 16.92 -28.79
CA VAL A 492 -21.71 16.74 -28.08
C VAL A 492 -22.78 17.55 -28.80
N ASP A 493 -23.85 16.89 -29.22
CA ASP A 493 -24.93 17.49 -30.03
C ASP A 493 -24.41 18.28 -31.25
N GLY A 494 -23.39 17.72 -31.91
CA GLY A 494 -22.78 18.30 -33.10
C GLY A 494 -21.91 19.53 -32.83
N ARG A 495 -21.48 19.80 -31.59
CA ARG A 495 -20.63 20.95 -31.24
C ARG A 495 -19.33 20.54 -30.56
N ARG A 496 -18.31 21.38 -30.70
CA ARG A 496 -17.12 21.41 -29.84
C ARG A 496 -17.44 22.32 -28.65
N PRO A 497 -17.77 21.76 -27.49
CA PRO A 497 -18.42 22.54 -26.45
C PRO A 497 -17.43 23.38 -25.62
N ILE A 498 -16.12 23.16 -25.77
CA ILE A 498 -15.07 23.81 -24.98
C ILE A 498 -14.21 24.66 -25.90
N GLY A 499 -13.82 25.85 -25.46
CA GLY A 499 -12.92 26.68 -26.25
C GLY A 499 -12.45 27.95 -25.54
N ALA A 500 -11.55 28.65 -26.20
CA ALA A 500 -11.05 29.94 -25.75
C ALA A 500 -10.73 30.83 -26.95
N ARG A 501 -10.79 32.15 -26.75
CA ARG A 501 -10.33 33.13 -27.73
C ARG A 501 -9.45 34.16 -27.05
N ALA A 502 -8.37 34.54 -27.74
CA ALA A 502 -7.42 35.52 -27.27
C ALA A 502 -7.14 36.57 -28.34
N ARG A 503 -6.90 37.82 -27.95
CA ARG A 503 -6.40 38.87 -28.84
C ARG A 503 -5.46 39.80 -28.10
N ARG A 504 -4.58 40.46 -28.85
CA ARG A 504 -3.83 41.61 -28.34
C ARG A 504 -4.72 42.85 -28.31
N ILE A 505 -4.55 43.67 -27.29
CA ILE A 505 -5.23 44.97 -27.12
C ILE A 505 -4.17 46.08 -26.94
N LEU A 506 -4.54 47.33 -27.16
CA LEU A 506 -3.61 48.46 -27.06
C LEU A 506 -3.35 48.84 -25.60
N GLU A 507 -4.37 48.70 -24.76
CA GLU A 507 -4.31 48.91 -23.33
C GLU A 507 -3.38 47.87 -22.70
N PRO A 508 -2.35 48.26 -21.94
CA PRO A 508 -1.38 47.34 -21.36
C PRO A 508 -1.91 46.67 -20.09
N GLU A 509 -3.04 45.97 -20.24
CA GLU A 509 -3.84 45.31 -19.20
C GLU A 509 -4.17 43.88 -19.62
N LEU A 510 -4.63 43.08 -18.66
CA LEU A 510 -5.21 41.77 -18.96
C LEU A 510 -6.71 41.77 -18.72
N TRP A 511 -7.47 41.38 -19.73
CA TRP A 511 -8.92 41.27 -19.68
C TRP A 511 -9.33 39.80 -19.72
N LEU A 512 -9.89 39.29 -18.62
CA LEU A 512 -10.22 37.88 -18.43
C LEU A 512 -11.73 37.69 -18.36
N ALA A 513 -12.27 36.74 -19.11
CA ALA A 513 -13.67 36.34 -19.02
C ALA A 513 -13.81 34.81 -19.07
N VAL A 514 -14.69 34.27 -18.24
CA VAL A 514 -15.16 32.88 -18.32
C VAL A 514 -16.67 32.91 -18.38
N GLY A 515 -17.25 32.36 -19.44
CA GLY A 515 -18.69 32.41 -19.63
C GLY A 515 -19.16 31.75 -20.92
N PRO A 516 -20.45 31.86 -21.25
CA PRO A 516 -20.98 31.34 -22.52
C PRO A 516 -20.37 32.09 -23.70
N ARG A 517 -20.17 31.38 -24.82
CA ARG A 517 -19.52 31.90 -26.03
C ARG A 517 -20.12 33.22 -26.57
N GLN A 518 -21.42 33.42 -26.42
CA GLN A 518 -22.17 34.56 -27.00
C GLN A 518 -22.66 35.59 -25.96
N ASP A 519 -22.23 35.50 -24.70
CA ASP A 519 -22.75 36.40 -23.67
C ASP A 519 -22.02 37.75 -23.68
N LYS A 520 -22.71 38.82 -24.11
CA LYS A 520 -22.23 40.20 -24.00
C LYS A 520 -22.16 40.69 -22.54
N MET A 521 -22.75 39.95 -21.59
CA MET A 521 -22.74 40.25 -20.16
C MET A 521 -21.76 39.40 -19.34
N ALA A 522 -20.86 38.64 -19.98
CA ALA A 522 -19.81 37.92 -19.25
C ALA A 522 -19.02 38.89 -18.37
N MET A 523 -18.97 38.62 -17.06
CA MET A 523 -18.28 39.47 -16.09
C MET A 523 -16.79 39.52 -16.44
N LYS A 524 -16.35 40.68 -16.96
CA LYS A 524 -14.98 40.93 -17.37
C LYS A 524 -14.15 41.29 -16.15
N MET A 525 -13.17 40.46 -15.83
CA MET A 525 -12.16 40.74 -14.82
C MET A 525 -11.00 41.46 -15.48
N VAL A 526 -10.50 42.53 -14.87
CA VAL A 526 -9.35 43.28 -15.38
C VAL A 526 -8.22 43.21 -14.36
N CYS A 527 -7.04 42.82 -14.80
CA CYS A 527 -5.81 42.85 -14.00
C CYS A 527 -4.95 44.04 -14.42
N TRP A 528 -4.64 44.91 -13.47
CA TRP A 528 -3.87 46.15 -13.64
C TRP A 528 -2.45 46.01 -13.07
N SER A 529 -2.27 45.05 -12.16
CA SER A 529 -1.04 44.84 -11.40
C SER A 529 -0.69 43.36 -11.30
N LEU A 530 0.54 43.06 -10.85
CA LEU A 530 0.94 41.69 -10.53
C LEU A 530 0.18 41.13 -9.32
N ASP A 531 -0.30 42.00 -8.41
CA ASP A 531 -1.06 41.61 -7.22
C ASP A 531 -2.39 40.95 -7.58
N ASP A 532 -3.03 41.43 -8.66
CA ASP A 532 -4.27 40.85 -9.21
C ASP A 532 -4.09 39.41 -9.71
N LEU A 533 -2.85 38.98 -9.92
CA LEU A 533 -2.49 37.64 -10.38
C LEU A 533 -2.04 36.71 -9.25
N GLN A 534 -1.73 37.20 -8.04
CA GLN A 534 -1.09 36.40 -6.98
C GLN A 534 -1.90 35.18 -6.51
N ASP A 535 -3.23 35.22 -6.66
CA ASP A 535 -4.15 34.15 -6.30
C ASP A 535 -4.25 33.06 -7.39
N TYR A 536 -3.40 33.07 -8.42
CA TYR A 536 -3.42 32.09 -9.52
C TYR A 536 -3.38 30.64 -9.01
N CYS A 537 -2.68 30.37 -7.90
CA CYS A 537 -2.55 29.04 -7.32
C CYS A 537 -3.75 28.61 -6.47
N GLN A 538 -4.82 29.43 -6.41
CA GLN A 538 -6.05 29.14 -5.67
C GLN A 538 -7.17 28.77 -6.66
N PRO A 539 -7.53 27.48 -6.82
CA PRO A 539 -8.50 27.03 -7.84
C PRO A 539 -9.88 27.68 -7.77
N HIS A 540 -10.27 28.20 -6.60
CA HIS A 540 -11.56 28.84 -6.37
C HIS A 540 -11.53 30.35 -6.61
N ALA A 541 -10.36 30.94 -6.81
CA ALA A 541 -10.23 32.36 -7.07
C ALA A 541 -10.79 32.72 -8.46
N PRO A 542 -11.44 33.89 -8.62
CA PRO A 542 -12.00 34.32 -9.90
C PRO A 542 -10.93 34.34 -11.00
N GLY A 543 -11.16 33.60 -12.08
CA GLY A 543 -10.25 33.56 -13.23
C GLY A 543 -8.92 32.84 -12.98
N ALA A 544 -8.73 32.12 -11.87
CA ALA A 544 -7.45 31.48 -11.52
C ALA A 544 -6.80 30.69 -12.67
N LEU A 545 -7.60 29.87 -13.39
CA LEU A 545 -7.14 29.12 -14.56
C LEU A 545 -6.56 30.02 -15.65
N LEU A 546 -7.23 31.13 -15.94
CA LEU A 546 -6.79 32.09 -16.96
C LEU A 546 -5.53 32.84 -16.50
N LYS A 547 -5.47 33.24 -15.21
CA LYS A 547 -4.28 33.86 -14.61
C LYS A 547 -3.07 32.92 -14.71
N ALA A 548 -3.23 31.65 -14.35
CA ALA A 548 -2.18 30.64 -14.50
C ALA A 548 -1.81 30.39 -15.97
N ALA A 549 -2.76 30.46 -16.91
CA ALA A 549 -2.47 30.35 -18.33
C ALA A 549 -1.55 31.48 -18.83
N PHE A 550 -1.75 32.73 -18.39
CA PHE A 550 -0.83 33.84 -18.71
C PHE A 550 0.58 33.62 -18.17
N ILE A 551 0.69 33.08 -16.96
CA ILE A 551 1.98 32.78 -16.30
C ILE A 551 2.69 31.63 -17.04
N CYS A 552 1.98 30.51 -17.26
CA CYS A 552 2.53 29.32 -17.92
C CYS A 552 2.85 29.55 -19.40
N ALA A 553 2.11 30.44 -20.08
CA ALA A 553 2.43 30.86 -21.44
C ALA A 553 3.68 31.77 -21.51
N GLY A 554 4.25 32.19 -20.38
CA GLY A 554 5.39 33.10 -20.33
C GLY A 554 5.05 34.52 -20.79
N ILE A 555 3.79 34.93 -20.68
CA ILE A 555 3.35 36.30 -21.00
C ILE A 555 3.55 37.21 -19.78
N VAL A 556 3.40 36.66 -18.57
CA VAL A 556 3.60 37.39 -17.31
C VAL A 556 4.49 36.61 -16.35
N HIS A 557 5.42 37.32 -15.72
CA HIS A 557 6.25 36.80 -14.64
C HIS A 557 5.92 37.53 -13.33
N VAL A 558 5.16 36.88 -12.44
CA VAL A 558 4.69 37.46 -11.16
C VAL A 558 5.85 37.81 -10.21
N GLY A 559 6.97 37.08 -10.26
CA GLY A 559 8.16 37.37 -9.46
C GLY A 559 9.11 38.42 -10.05
N SER A 560 8.75 39.06 -11.16
CA SER A 560 9.60 40.07 -11.81
C SER A 560 9.62 41.39 -11.04
N LYS A 561 10.71 42.15 -11.20
CA LYS A 561 10.79 43.55 -10.72
C LYS A 561 10.01 44.53 -11.60
N LEU A 562 9.71 44.15 -12.84
CA LEU A 562 8.93 44.96 -13.77
C LEU A 562 7.44 44.84 -13.43
N SER A 563 6.72 45.96 -13.45
CA SER A 563 5.26 45.98 -13.32
C SER A 563 4.58 45.22 -14.47
N LEU A 564 3.33 44.78 -14.26
CA LEU A 564 2.54 44.12 -15.30
C LEU A 564 2.51 44.93 -16.60
N ARG A 565 2.26 46.24 -16.47
CA ARG A 565 2.22 47.19 -17.59
C ARG A 565 3.53 47.23 -18.38
N GLU A 566 4.67 47.26 -17.70
CA GLU A 566 5.99 47.29 -18.35
C GLU A 566 6.28 45.97 -19.08
N GLN A 567 5.97 44.82 -18.48
CA GLN A 567 6.16 43.51 -19.11
C GLN A 567 5.37 43.40 -20.43
N LEU A 568 4.10 43.84 -20.41
CA LEU A 568 3.19 43.81 -21.55
C LEU A 568 3.63 44.77 -22.67
N LEU A 569 3.97 46.02 -22.33
CA LEU A 569 4.41 47.01 -23.32
C LEU A 569 5.75 46.64 -23.98
N GLN A 570 6.74 46.22 -23.19
CA GLN A 570 8.08 45.95 -23.71
C GLN A 570 8.11 44.75 -24.67
N THR A 571 7.30 43.72 -24.40
CA THR A 571 7.33 42.47 -25.18
C THR A 571 6.27 42.43 -26.28
N PHE A 572 5.08 42.95 -25.99
CA PHE A 572 3.90 42.79 -26.85
C PHE A 572 3.28 44.11 -27.29
N GLY A 573 3.85 45.27 -26.94
CA GLY A 573 3.36 46.59 -27.35
C GLY A 573 1.93 46.91 -26.89
N GLY A 574 1.41 46.20 -25.90
CA GLY A 574 0.01 46.26 -25.45
C GLY A 574 -0.35 45.05 -24.59
N GLY A 575 -1.61 44.97 -24.16
CA GLY A 575 -2.13 43.91 -23.30
C GLY A 575 -2.82 42.78 -24.05
N PHE A 576 -3.60 41.98 -23.32
CA PHE A 576 -4.34 40.85 -23.88
C PHE A 576 -5.77 40.78 -23.35
N GLU A 577 -6.68 40.33 -24.22
CA GLU A 577 -8.01 39.88 -23.84
C GLU A 577 -8.12 38.38 -24.07
N LEU A 578 -8.57 37.64 -23.05
CA LEU A 578 -8.77 36.20 -23.05
C LEU A 578 -10.18 35.87 -22.55
N HIS A 579 -10.95 35.18 -23.40
CA HIS A 579 -12.28 34.68 -23.06
C HIS A 579 -12.32 33.17 -23.25
N ALA A 580 -12.72 32.43 -22.23
CA ALA A 580 -12.85 30.97 -22.26
C ALA A 580 -14.30 30.53 -21.98
N TRP A 581 -14.76 29.44 -22.62
CA TRP A 581 -16.12 28.92 -22.48
C TRP A 581 -16.17 27.40 -22.38
N SER A 582 -17.20 26.90 -21.70
CA SER A 582 -17.62 25.49 -21.71
C SER A 582 -19.15 25.43 -21.74
N GLU A 583 -19.71 24.83 -22.78
CA GLU A 583 -21.15 24.55 -22.89
C GLU A 583 -21.58 23.30 -22.08
N LEU A 584 -20.62 22.62 -21.46
CA LEU A 584 -20.87 21.46 -20.58
C LEU A 584 -21.03 21.89 -19.11
N PRO A 585 -21.91 21.22 -18.33
CA PRO A 585 -22.03 21.45 -16.90
C PRO A 585 -20.71 21.26 -16.15
N HIS A 586 -20.50 22.06 -15.10
CA HIS A 586 -19.37 21.87 -14.21
C HIS A 586 -19.44 20.50 -13.52
N GLY A 587 -18.32 19.78 -13.47
CA GLY A 587 -18.29 18.40 -12.95
C GLY A 587 -18.97 17.38 -13.86
N SER A 588 -19.04 17.64 -15.17
CA SER A 588 -19.52 16.70 -16.20
C SER A 588 -18.75 15.37 -16.23
N GLY A 589 -17.49 15.37 -15.78
CA GLY A 589 -16.58 14.23 -15.90
C GLY A 589 -15.97 14.09 -17.29
N LEU A 590 -16.22 15.04 -18.22
CA LEU A 590 -15.76 15.03 -19.61
C LEU A 590 -14.43 15.80 -19.85
N GLY A 591 -13.64 16.02 -18.81
CA GLY A 591 -12.31 16.66 -18.89
C GLY A 591 -12.34 18.17 -19.12
N THR A 592 -13.46 18.83 -18.83
CA THR A 592 -13.71 20.24 -19.20
C THR A 592 -12.62 21.21 -18.76
N SER A 593 -12.09 21.07 -17.54
CA SER A 593 -11.12 22.02 -16.99
C SER A 593 -9.77 21.94 -17.70
N SER A 594 -9.23 20.72 -17.88
CA SER A 594 -7.93 20.50 -18.52
C SER A 594 -7.98 20.85 -20.01
N ILE A 595 -9.07 20.50 -20.69
CA ILE A 595 -9.28 20.85 -22.10
C ILE A 595 -9.40 22.37 -22.27
N LEU A 596 -10.10 23.05 -21.35
CA LEU A 596 -10.22 24.51 -21.35
C LEU A 596 -8.86 25.19 -21.13
N ALA A 597 -8.02 24.65 -20.23
CA ALA A 597 -6.65 25.13 -20.06
C ALA A 597 -5.82 24.97 -21.34
N GLY A 598 -5.95 23.84 -22.04
CA GLY A 598 -5.31 23.62 -23.34
C GLY A 598 -5.77 24.62 -24.40
N ALA A 599 -7.08 24.85 -24.51
CA ALA A 599 -7.64 25.85 -25.43
C ALA A 599 -7.13 27.27 -25.13
N ALA A 600 -7.11 27.65 -23.85
CA ALA A 600 -6.62 28.96 -23.41
C ALA A 600 -5.14 29.14 -23.71
N LEU A 601 -4.30 28.15 -23.40
CA LEU A 601 -2.88 28.17 -23.73
C LEU A 601 -2.64 28.25 -25.24
N ALA A 602 -3.34 27.45 -26.05
CA ALA A 602 -3.21 27.49 -27.50
C ALA A 602 -3.56 28.87 -28.09
N ALA A 603 -4.69 29.45 -27.65
CA ALA A 603 -5.12 30.77 -28.08
C ALA A 603 -4.13 31.87 -27.64
N LEU A 604 -3.66 31.84 -26.39
CA LEU A 604 -2.69 32.80 -25.86
C LEU A 604 -1.35 32.72 -26.57
N GLN A 605 -0.79 31.52 -26.76
CA GLN A 605 0.51 31.36 -27.44
C GLN A 605 0.45 31.95 -28.85
N ARG A 606 -0.62 31.65 -29.60
CA ARG A 606 -0.78 32.20 -30.95
C ARG A 606 -1.01 33.70 -30.97
N ALA A 607 -1.78 34.25 -30.02
CA ALA A 607 -1.95 35.69 -29.84
C ALA A 607 -0.63 36.38 -29.46
N ALA A 608 0.26 35.67 -28.76
CA ALA A 608 1.60 36.12 -28.39
C ALA A 608 2.67 35.88 -29.47
N GLY A 609 2.27 35.48 -30.69
CA GLY A 609 3.20 35.29 -31.81
C GLY A 609 4.01 34.01 -31.69
N ARG A 610 3.44 32.96 -31.09
CA ARG A 610 4.06 31.64 -30.97
C ARG A 610 3.10 30.53 -31.40
N VAL A 611 3.62 29.47 -31.99
CA VAL A 611 2.87 28.22 -32.23
C VAL A 611 3.38 27.15 -31.27
N VAL A 612 2.46 26.34 -30.76
CA VAL A 612 2.73 25.22 -29.86
C VAL A 612 2.11 23.96 -30.47
N GLY A 613 2.88 22.89 -30.58
CA GLY A 613 2.37 21.59 -31.03
C GLY A 613 1.46 20.96 -29.98
N THR A 614 0.51 20.12 -30.40
CA THR A 614 -0.47 19.51 -29.48
C THR A 614 0.19 18.62 -28.41
N GLU A 615 1.27 17.92 -28.74
CA GLU A 615 2.06 17.15 -27.76
C GLU A 615 2.69 18.06 -26.70
N ALA A 616 3.32 19.16 -27.11
CA ALA A 616 3.88 20.14 -26.18
C ALA A 616 2.76 20.78 -25.32
N LEU A 617 1.58 20.99 -25.90
CA LEU A 617 0.43 21.55 -25.20
C LEU A 617 -0.12 20.60 -24.11
N ILE A 618 -0.13 19.29 -24.34
CA ILE A 618 -0.49 18.28 -23.31
C ILE A 618 0.39 18.46 -22.07
N HIS A 619 1.70 18.55 -22.26
CA HIS A 619 2.66 18.74 -21.18
C HIS A 619 2.57 20.13 -20.54
N ALA A 620 2.25 21.17 -21.33
CA ALA A 620 2.03 22.52 -20.81
C ALA A 620 0.81 22.59 -19.89
N VAL A 621 -0.27 21.88 -20.22
CA VAL A 621 -1.46 21.78 -19.36
C VAL A 621 -1.14 20.99 -18.10
N LEU A 622 -0.40 19.86 -18.19
CA LEU A 622 0.06 19.14 -17.00
C LEU A 622 0.82 20.05 -16.03
N HIS A 623 1.74 20.86 -16.55
CA HIS A 623 2.47 21.85 -15.76
C HIS A 623 1.52 22.91 -15.16
N LEU A 624 0.63 23.48 -15.97
CA LEU A 624 -0.34 24.50 -15.54
C LEU A 624 -1.23 24.00 -14.40
N GLU A 625 -1.74 22.77 -14.45
CA GLU A 625 -2.60 22.21 -13.40
C GLU A 625 -1.86 22.01 -12.07
N GLN A 626 -0.55 21.76 -12.14
CA GLN A 626 0.31 21.75 -10.95
C GLN A 626 0.49 23.16 -10.39
N VAL A 627 0.70 24.16 -11.24
CA VAL A 627 0.76 25.59 -10.85
C VAL A 627 -0.55 26.05 -10.20
N LEU A 628 -1.69 25.56 -10.70
CA LEU A 628 -3.02 25.80 -10.14
C LEU A 628 -3.31 25.04 -8.84
N THR A 629 -2.48 24.06 -8.46
CA THR A 629 -2.71 23.14 -7.33
C THR A 629 -3.95 22.24 -7.45
N THR A 630 -4.56 22.14 -8.63
CA THR A 630 -5.67 21.21 -8.90
C THR A 630 -5.18 19.79 -9.09
N GLY A 631 -3.99 19.63 -9.66
CA GLY A 631 -3.43 18.33 -10.02
C GLY A 631 -4.31 17.57 -11.02
N GLY A 632 -4.01 16.29 -11.24
CA GLY A 632 -4.74 15.44 -12.17
C GLY A 632 -3.83 14.48 -12.94
N GLY A 633 -4.45 13.60 -13.72
CA GLY A 633 -3.75 12.80 -14.71
C GLY A 633 -3.68 13.49 -16.08
N TRP A 634 -3.09 12.81 -17.05
CA TRP A 634 -2.89 13.33 -18.41
C TRP A 634 -3.97 12.94 -19.42
N GLN A 635 -4.97 12.15 -19.02
CA GLN A 635 -5.99 11.63 -19.96
C GLN A 635 -6.88 12.73 -20.57
N ASP A 636 -7.17 13.80 -19.82
CA ASP A 636 -8.13 14.82 -20.24
C ASP A 636 -7.58 15.66 -21.40
N GLN A 637 -6.30 16.00 -21.31
CA GLN A 637 -5.54 16.76 -22.29
C GLN A 637 -5.34 15.92 -23.56
N VAL A 638 -4.90 14.66 -23.41
CA VAL A 638 -4.82 13.73 -24.56
C VAL A 638 -6.19 13.58 -25.22
N GLY A 639 -7.22 13.32 -24.41
CA GLY A 639 -8.58 13.05 -24.86
C GLY A 639 -9.22 14.18 -25.66
N GLY A 640 -9.07 15.44 -25.22
CA GLY A 640 -9.75 16.58 -25.83
C GLY A 640 -8.89 17.43 -26.78
N LEU A 641 -7.56 17.32 -26.74
CA LEU A 641 -6.68 18.08 -27.65
C LEU A 641 -6.31 17.28 -28.90
N MET A 642 -6.12 15.96 -28.79
CA MET A 642 -5.77 15.10 -29.92
C MET A 642 -7.02 14.64 -30.67
N PRO A 643 -6.96 14.43 -31.99
CA PRO A 643 -8.09 13.96 -32.79
C PRO A 643 -8.48 12.51 -32.48
N GLY A 644 -9.71 12.15 -32.84
CA GLY A 644 -10.16 10.79 -33.07
C GLY A 644 -10.08 9.86 -31.86
N ILE A 645 -9.82 8.59 -32.18
CA ILE A 645 -9.64 7.46 -31.27
C ILE A 645 -8.14 7.30 -31.05
N LYS A 646 -7.67 7.37 -29.80
CA LYS A 646 -6.24 7.29 -29.50
C LYS A 646 -5.94 6.57 -28.20
N VAL A 647 -4.69 6.13 -28.09
CA VAL A 647 -4.09 5.66 -26.85
C VAL A 647 -2.98 6.61 -26.44
N GLY A 648 -3.11 7.23 -25.27
CA GLY A 648 -2.00 7.90 -24.60
C GLY A 648 -1.23 6.90 -23.75
N ARG A 649 0.10 7.02 -23.68
CA ARG A 649 0.98 6.17 -22.87
C ARG A 649 2.04 6.98 -22.14
N SER A 650 2.39 6.56 -20.93
CA SER A 650 3.55 7.03 -20.19
C SER A 650 4.40 5.86 -19.70
N ARG A 651 5.71 6.06 -19.66
CA ARG A 651 6.65 5.09 -19.07
C ARG A 651 6.79 5.32 -17.57
N ALA A 652 7.22 4.30 -16.85
CA ALA A 652 7.56 4.35 -15.43
C ALA A 652 8.86 5.14 -15.16
N GLN A 653 8.88 6.43 -15.52
CA GLN A 653 10.05 7.29 -15.38
C GLN A 653 9.66 8.78 -15.27
N LEU A 654 10.60 9.56 -14.73
CA LEU A 654 10.60 11.02 -14.81
C LEU A 654 11.73 11.49 -15.74
N PRO A 655 11.59 12.65 -16.42
CA PRO A 655 10.40 13.50 -16.49
C PRO A 655 9.17 12.78 -17.10
N LEU A 656 7.97 13.09 -16.60
CA LEU A 656 6.74 12.47 -17.06
C LEU A 656 6.45 12.89 -18.51
N LYS A 657 6.63 11.95 -19.43
CA LYS A 657 6.34 12.12 -20.86
C LYS A 657 5.13 11.29 -21.26
N VAL A 658 4.26 11.88 -22.07
CA VAL A 658 3.10 11.22 -22.67
C VAL A 658 3.33 11.10 -24.17
N ASP A 659 3.28 9.87 -24.68
CA ASP A 659 3.30 9.56 -26.11
C ASP A 659 1.86 9.19 -26.54
N VAL A 660 1.43 9.64 -27.71
CA VAL A 660 0.06 9.41 -28.21
C VAL A 660 0.10 8.64 -29.54
N GLU A 661 -0.68 7.57 -29.62
CA GLU A 661 -0.91 6.78 -30.83
C GLU A 661 -2.35 6.95 -31.29
N GLU A 662 -2.57 7.40 -32.52
CA GLU A 662 -3.89 7.34 -33.16
C GLU A 662 -4.21 5.90 -33.58
N ILE A 663 -5.41 5.42 -33.23
CA ILE A 663 -5.84 4.06 -33.56
C ILE A 663 -6.55 4.06 -34.91
N THR A 664 -5.93 3.39 -35.89
CA THR A 664 -6.58 3.13 -37.18
C THR A 664 -7.70 2.12 -37.01
N VAL A 665 -8.89 2.47 -37.51
CA VAL A 665 -10.10 1.62 -37.45
C VAL A 665 -10.60 1.29 -38.85
N PRO A 666 -11.42 0.24 -39.03
CA PRO A 666 -11.97 -0.13 -40.34
C PRO A 666 -12.81 0.99 -40.96
N GLU A 667 -12.89 1.00 -42.29
CA GLU A 667 -13.70 1.97 -43.03
C GLU A 667 -15.18 1.90 -42.60
N GLY A 668 -15.81 3.06 -42.39
CA GLY A 668 -17.19 3.17 -41.92
C GLY A 668 -17.38 2.92 -40.42
N PHE A 669 -16.38 2.38 -39.70
CA PHE A 669 -16.53 2.06 -38.28
C PHE A 669 -16.77 3.30 -37.40
N VAL A 670 -16.16 4.44 -37.73
CA VAL A 670 -16.43 5.70 -37.00
C VAL A 670 -17.90 6.10 -37.11
N GLN A 671 -18.52 5.93 -38.28
CA GLN A 671 -19.94 6.23 -38.47
C GLN A 671 -20.81 5.23 -37.71
N GLN A 672 -20.45 3.94 -37.74
CA GLN A 672 -21.12 2.92 -36.92
C GLN A 672 -21.03 3.27 -35.43
N LEU A 673 -19.87 3.69 -34.94
CA LEU A 673 -19.71 4.10 -33.54
C LEU A 673 -20.57 5.33 -33.21
N ASN A 674 -20.63 6.33 -34.09
CA ASN A 674 -21.49 7.52 -33.93
C ASN A 674 -22.98 7.16 -33.85
N ASP A 675 -23.41 6.14 -34.60
CA ASP A 675 -24.80 5.68 -34.56
C ASP A 675 -25.11 4.92 -33.24
N HIS A 676 -24.10 4.41 -32.52
CA HIS A 676 -24.29 3.60 -31.31
C HIS A 676 -23.89 4.28 -29.99
N LEU A 677 -23.11 5.37 -30.02
CA LEU A 677 -22.59 6.04 -28.83
C LEU A 677 -23.52 7.17 -28.35
N LEU A 678 -23.92 7.12 -27.08
CA LEU A 678 -24.76 8.15 -26.47
C LEU A 678 -24.18 8.63 -25.14
N LEU A 679 -24.50 9.88 -24.76
CA LEU A 679 -24.20 10.46 -23.46
C LEU A 679 -25.50 10.67 -22.67
N VAL A 680 -25.53 10.30 -21.40
CA VAL A 680 -26.63 10.56 -20.47
C VAL A 680 -26.12 11.38 -19.30
N TYR A 681 -26.56 12.62 -19.18
CA TYR A 681 -26.28 13.42 -17.99
C TYR A 681 -27.14 12.90 -16.84
N THR A 682 -26.51 12.58 -15.71
CA THR A 682 -27.18 11.92 -14.58
C THR A 682 -27.94 12.88 -13.65
N GLY A 683 -27.88 14.20 -13.89
CA GLY A 683 -28.47 15.22 -13.01
C GLY A 683 -27.75 15.42 -11.67
N LYS A 684 -26.68 14.65 -11.42
CA LYS A 684 -25.86 14.72 -10.21
C LYS A 684 -24.49 15.25 -10.57
N THR A 685 -24.03 16.29 -9.88
CA THR A 685 -22.62 16.72 -9.94
C THR A 685 -21.90 16.27 -8.67
N ARG A 686 -20.64 15.84 -8.81
CA ARG A 686 -19.78 15.53 -7.66
C ARG A 686 -18.35 15.99 -7.93
N LEU A 687 -17.70 16.49 -6.89
CA LEU A 687 -16.27 16.80 -6.91
C LEU A 687 -15.44 15.51 -6.92
N ALA A 688 -14.66 15.31 -7.98
CA ALA A 688 -13.72 14.19 -8.16
C ALA A 688 -12.64 14.10 -7.07
N ARG A 689 -12.37 15.20 -6.36
CA ARG A 689 -11.24 15.34 -5.42
C ARG A 689 -11.23 14.29 -4.31
N ASN A 690 -12.40 13.93 -3.75
CA ASN A 690 -12.44 12.95 -2.66
C ASN A 690 -12.12 11.54 -3.16
N LEU A 691 -12.60 11.16 -4.36
CA LEU A 691 -12.30 9.86 -4.96
C LEU A 691 -10.80 9.73 -5.28
N LEU A 692 -10.19 10.79 -5.82
CA LEU A 692 -8.76 10.84 -6.09
C LEU A 692 -7.93 10.62 -4.81
N GLN A 693 -8.31 11.24 -3.69
CA GLN A 693 -7.61 11.06 -2.41
C GLN A 693 -7.62 9.59 -1.95
N ASP A 694 -8.74 8.90 -2.10
CA ASP A 694 -8.86 7.49 -1.71
C ASP A 694 -8.06 6.57 -2.65
N VAL A 695 -8.09 6.82 -3.95
CA VAL A 695 -7.25 6.11 -4.95
C VAL A 695 -5.78 6.22 -4.57
N LEU A 696 -5.29 7.45 -4.33
CA LEU A 696 -3.89 7.68 -3.99
C LEU A 696 -3.50 7.06 -2.65
N ARG A 697 -4.38 7.13 -1.63
CA ARG A 697 -4.14 6.48 -0.34
C ARG A 697 -3.99 4.97 -0.49
N ASN A 698 -4.87 4.34 -1.27
CA ASN A 698 -4.81 2.90 -1.50
C ASN A 698 -3.60 2.49 -2.32
N TRP A 699 -3.18 3.31 -3.29
CA TRP A 699 -1.95 3.13 -4.05
C TRP A 699 -0.71 3.20 -3.17
N TYR A 700 -0.58 4.24 -2.34
CA TYR A 700 0.57 4.39 -1.43
C TYR A 700 0.64 3.27 -0.40
N ALA A 701 -0.51 2.82 0.09
CA ALA A 701 -0.62 1.65 0.95
C ALA A 701 -0.28 0.33 0.25
N ARG A 702 -0.09 0.32 -1.08
CA ARG A 702 0.14 -0.87 -1.93
C ARG A 702 -0.83 -2.00 -1.61
N LEU A 703 -2.13 -1.68 -1.54
CA LEU A 703 -3.15 -2.71 -1.37
C LEU A 703 -3.08 -3.68 -2.55
N PRO A 704 -2.96 -5.01 -2.32
CA PRO A 704 -2.72 -5.97 -3.40
C PRO A 704 -3.73 -5.86 -4.56
N ALA A 705 -5.02 -5.72 -4.24
CA ALA A 705 -6.07 -5.55 -5.23
C ALA A 705 -5.88 -4.30 -6.10
N VAL A 706 -5.45 -3.18 -5.50
CA VAL A 706 -5.25 -1.90 -6.21
C VAL A 706 -4.01 -1.96 -7.09
N VAL A 707 -2.91 -2.54 -6.60
CA VAL A 707 -1.70 -2.73 -7.40
C VAL A 707 -1.98 -3.64 -8.61
N GLN A 708 -2.58 -4.80 -8.38
CA GLN A 708 -2.95 -5.73 -9.45
C GLN A 708 -3.89 -5.08 -10.47
N ASN A 709 -4.87 -4.31 -10.00
CA ASN A 709 -5.81 -3.62 -10.88
C ASN A 709 -5.15 -2.50 -11.68
N ALA A 710 -4.16 -1.78 -11.13
CA ALA A 710 -3.40 -0.78 -11.87
C ALA A 710 -2.63 -1.39 -13.04
N HIS A 711 -1.97 -2.54 -12.84
CA HIS A 711 -1.36 -3.31 -13.95
C HIS A 711 -2.41 -3.75 -14.98
N SER A 712 -3.55 -4.26 -14.50
CA SER A 712 -4.63 -4.74 -15.34
C SER A 712 -5.27 -3.61 -16.17
N LEU A 713 -5.35 -2.39 -15.64
CA LEU A 713 -5.83 -1.21 -16.38
C LEU A 713 -4.95 -0.91 -17.57
N VAL A 714 -3.62 -0.96 -17.40
CA VAL A 714 -2.66 -0.73 -18.49
C VAL A 714 -2.75 -1.85 -19.54
N GLN A 715 -2.80 -3.11 -19.11
CA GLN A 715 -2.93 -4.24 -20.03
C GLN A 715 -4.25 -4.21 -20.82
N HIS A 716 -5.39 -4.00 -20.15
CA HIS A 716 -6.69 -3.95 -20.81
C HIS A 716 -6.82 -2.79 -21.79
N THR A 717 -6.04 -1.71 -21.63
CA THR A 717 -6.00 -0.62 -22.63
C THR A 717 -5.50 -1.13 -23.98
N GLU A 718 -4.50 -2.01 -24.01
CA GLU A 718 -4.00 -2.60 -25.26
C GLU A 718 -5.01 -3.57 -25.89
N GLU A 719 -5.69 -4.36 -25.05
CA GLU A 719 -6.77 -5.25 -25.50
C GLU A 719 -7.95 -4.44 -26.08
N CYS A 720 -8.29 -3.32 -25.46
CA CYS A 720 -9.31 -2.40 -25.97
C CYS A 720 -8.89 -1.73 -27.28
N ALA A 721 -7.61 -1.36 -27.41
CA ALA A 721 -7.06 -0.81 -28.66
C ALA A 721 -7.21 -1.80 -29.81
N GLU A 722 -6.95 -3.09 -29.55
CA GLU A 722 -7.13 -4.15 -30.53
C GLU A 722 -8.60 -4.35 -30.91
N ALA A 723 -9.53 -4.27 -29.96
CA ALA A 723 -10.96 -4.30 -30.26
C ALA A 723 -11.43 -3.13 -31.15
N PHE A 724 -10.82 -1.94 -31.01
CA PHE A 724 -11.03 -0.81 -31.93
C PHE A 724 -10.49 -1.09 -33.33
N ARG A 725 -9.26 -1.64 -33.44
CA ARG A 725 -8.66 -2.02 -34.75
C ARG A 725 -9.50 -3.06 -35.49
N GLN A 726 -10.18 -3.94 -34.76
CA GLN A 726 -11.09 -4.95 -35.32
C GLN A 726 -12.48 -4.41 -35.69
N GLY A 727 -12.87 -3.22 -35.20
CA GLY A 727 -14.20 -2.65 -35.46
C GLY A 727 -15.36 -3.42 -34.82
N SER A 728 -15.15 -4.05 -33.65
CA SER A 728 -16.16 -4.91 -33.02
C SER A 728 -16.87 -4.24 -31.84
N LEU A 729 -18.10 -3.76 -32.06
CA LEU A 729 -18.92 -3.15 -30.98
C LEU A 729 -19.14 -4.09 -29.77
N PRO A 730 -19.41 -5.40 -29.95
CA PRO A 730 -19.56 -6.30 -28.80
C PRO A 730 -18.29 -6.42 -27.96
N LEU A 731 -17.11 -6.51 -28.59
CA LEU A 731 -15.84 -6.56 -27.88
C LEU A 731 -15.56 -5.24 -27.15
N LEU A 732 -15.83 -4.10 -27.79
CA LEU A 732 -15.72 -2.79 -27.14
C LEU A 732 -16.64 -2.65 -25.93
N GLY A 733 -17.85 -3.20 -25.99
CA GLY A 733 -18.76 -3.24 -24.84
C GLY A 733 -18.25 -4.10 -23.69
N GLN A 734 -17.60 -5.23 -23.99
CA GLN A 734 -16.93 -6.05 -22.99
C GLN A 734 -15.75 -5.31 -22.35
N CYS A 735 -14.89 -4.67 -23.14
CA CYS A 735 -13.80 -3.83 -22.63
C CYS A 735 -14.35 -2.72 -21.72
N LEU A 736 -15.42 -2.03 -22.14
CA LEU A 736 -16.03 -0.95 -21.36
C LEU A 736 -16.63 -1.44 -20.05
N THR A 737 -17.25 -2.62 -20.06
CA THR A 737 -17.80 -3.27 -18.86
C THR A 737 -16.69 -3.64 -17.89
N SER A 738 -15.62 -4.29 -18.37
CA SER A 738 -14.44 -4.60 -17.56
C SER A 738 -13.80 -3.35 -16.99
N TYR A 739 -13.64 -2.30 -17.81
CA TYR A 739 -13.11 -1.02 -17.36
C TYR A 739 -13.97 -0.39 -16.25
N TRP A 740 -15.30 -0.46 -16.34
CA TRP A 740 -16.18 0.03 -15.27
C TRP A 740 -15.96 -0.70 -13.95
N GLU A 741 -15.81 -2.02 -13.97
CA GLU A 741 -15.47 -2.81 -12.78
C GLU A 741 -14.11 -2.41 -12.20
N GLN A 742 -13.11 -2.19 -13.07
CA GLN A 742 -11.78 -1.73 -12.65
C GLN A 742 -11.82 -0.33 -12.03
N LYS A 743 -12.64 0.60 -12.56
CA LYS A 743 -12.83 1.93 -11.96
C LYS A 743 -13.45 1.85 -10.58
N LYS A 744 -14.44 0.98 -10.38
CA LYS A 744 -15.05 0.75 -9.06
C LYS A 744 -14.07 0.21 -8.04
N LEU A 745 -13.14 -0.65 -8.48
CA LEU A 745 -12.06 -1.16 -7.64
C LEU A 745 -11.06 -0.06 -7.27
N MET A 746 -10.64 0.77 -8.23
CA MET A 746 -9.74 1.90 -7.95
C MET A 746 -10.37 2.93 -7.00
N ALA A 747 -11.61 3.34 -7.29
CA ALA A 747 -12.32 4.42 -6.62
C ALA A 747 -13.65 3.93 -6.01
N PRO A 748 -13.60 3.30 -4.83
CA PRO A 748 -14.81 2.94 -4.09
C PRO A 748 -15.72 4.15 -3.89
N GLY A 749 -16.98 4.04 -4.30
CA GLY A 749 -17.95 5.14 -4.21
C GLY A 749 -18.08 6.00 -5.48
N CYS A 750 -17.47 5.61 -6.59
CA CYS A 750 -17.70 6.21 -7.91
C CYS A 750 -19.08 5.86 -8.53
N GLU A 751 -19.84 4.93 -7.95
CA GLU A 751 -21.18 4.51 -8.39
C GLU A 751 -22.25 4.81 -7.31
N PRO A 752 -22.80 6.03 -7.24
CA PRO A 752 -23.91 6.33 -6.34
C PRO A 752 -25.17 5.52 -6.70
N LEU A 753 -26.04 5.27 -5.73
CA LEU A 753 -27.25 4.46 -5.93
C LEU A 753 -28.13 4.91 -7.10
N ALA A 754 -28.27 6.22 -7.32
CA ALA A 754 -29.05 6.74 -8.45
C ALA A 754 -28.42 6.40 -9.81
N VAL A 755 -27.08 6.46 -9.90
CA VAL A 755 -26.32 6.07 -11.09
C VAL A 755 -26.43 4.57 -11.30
N ARG A 756 -26.28 3.77 -10.23
CA ARG A 756 -26.45 2.32 -10.27
C ARG A 756 -27.80 1.92 -10.87
N ARG A 757 -28.91 2.49 -10.37
CA ARG A 757 -30.25 2.23 -10.90
C ARG A 757 -30.39 2.57 -12.37
N MET A 758 -29.86 3.72 -12.79
CA MET A 758 -29.86 4.14 -14.18
C MET A 758 -29.11 3.13 -15.06
N MET A 759 -27.91 2.71 -14.63
CA MET A 759 -27.12 1.71 -15.34
C MET A 759 -27.84 0.35 -15.39
N ASP A 760 -28.43 -0.13 -14.30
CA ASP A 760 -29.14 -1.41 -14.27
C ASP A 760 -30.33 -1.44 -15.25
N VAL A 761 -31.07 -0.33 -15.36
CA VAL A 761 -32.19 -0.19 -16.31
C VAL A 761 -31.71 -0.14 -17.76
N LEU A 762 -30.57 0.50 -18.03
CA LEU A 762 -30.01 0.62 -19.38
C LEU A 762 -29.26 -0.64 -19.85
N ALA A 763 -28.81 -1.50 -18.91
CA ALA A 763 -27.98 -2.67 -19.18
C ALA A 763 -28.51 -3.61 -20.29
N PRO A 764 -29.83 -3.88 -20.40
CA PRO A 764 -30.36 -4.72 -21.49
C PRO A 764 -30.14 -4.13 -22.89
N HIS A 765 -30.03 -2.80 -23.01
CA HIS A 765 -30.00 -2.06 -24.28
C HIS A 765 -28.59 -1.72 -24.77
N VAL A 766 -27.56 -2.01 -23.98
CA VAL A 766 -26.17 -1.62 -24.25
C VAL A 766 -25.23 -2.82 -24.31
N HIS A 767 -24.20 -2.74 -25.15
CA HIS A 767 -23.05 -3.65 -25.11
C HIS A 767 -22.17 -3.35 -23.88
N GLY A 768 -22.08 -2.08 -23.47
CA GLY A 768 -21.32 -1.64 -22.30
C GLY A 768 -21.63 -0.19 -21.95
N GLN A 769 -21.32 0.20 -20.72
CA GLN A 769 -21.60 1.54 -20.19
C GLN A 769 -20.65 1.88 -19.05
N SER A 770 -20.29 3.15 -18.90
CA SER A 770 -19.38 3.62 -17.85
C SER A 770 -19.59 5.10 -17.57
N LEU A 771 -19.26 5.53 -16.36
CA LEU A 771 -19.32 6.93 -15.97
C LEU A 771 -18.04 7.67 -16.38
N ALA A 772 -18.17 8.87 -16.93
CA ALA A 772 -17.04 9.68 -17.39
C ALA A 772 -16.19 10.20 -16.21
N GLY A 773 -14.88 10.34 -16.42
CA GLY A 773 -13.94 10.89 -15.42
C GLY A 773 -13.85 10.05 -14.15
N ALA A 774 -13.67 10.67 -12.98
CA ALA A 774 -13.52 9.94 -11.71
C ALA A 774 -14.77 9.17 -11.25
N GLY A 775 -15.95 9.49 -11.82
CA GLY A 775 -17.24 8.96 -11.41
C GLY A 775 -17.93 9.77 -10.29
N GLY A 776 -18.99 9.20 -9.70
CA GLY A 776 -19.77 9.82 -8.62
C GLY A 776 -20.90 10.76 -9.07
N GLY A 777 -21.05 10.98 -10.38
CA GLY A 777 -22.01 11.88 -11.03
C GLY A 777 -21.53 12.25 -12.44
N GLY A 778 -22.14 13.26 -13.05
CA GLY A 778 -21.77 13.77 -14.38
C GLY A 778 -22.44 12.97 -15.50
N PHE A 779 -21.70 12.68 -16.56
CA PHE A 779 -22.18 11.92 -17.70
C PHE A 779 -21.87 10.43 -17.60
N LEU A 780 -22.86 9.62 -17.94
CA LEU A 780 -22.75 8.22 -18.33
C LEU A 780 -22.60 8.17 -19.86
N TYR A 781 -21.71 7.36 -20.39
CA TYR A 781 -21.66 7.09 -21.83
C TYR A 781 -21.98 5.62 -22.10
N LEU A 782 -22.73 5.41 -23.17
CA LEU A 782 -23.40 4.16 -23.50
C LEU A 782 -23.00 3.71 -24.89
N LEU A 783 -22.63 2.44 -25.02
CA LEU A 783 -22.48 1.78 -26.31
C LEU A 783 -23.73 0.92 -26.56
N THR A 784 -24.67 1.42 -27.34
CA THR A 784 -25.97 0.77 -27.56
C THR A 784 -25.86 -0.46 -28.46
N LYS A 785 -26.75 -1.45 -28.28
CA LYS A 785 -26.80 -2.67 -29.11
C LYS A 785 -27.35 -2.40 -30.51
N GLU A 786 -28.39 -1.58 -30.57
CA GLU A 786 -29.03 -1.14 -31.82
C GLU A 786 -28.61 0.30 -32.13
N PRO A 787 -28.51 0.69 -33.41
CA PRO A 787 -28.18 2.06 -33.77
C PRO A 787 -29.32 3.04 -33.43
N ARG A 788 -28.95 4.31 -33.21
CA ARG A 788 -29.85 5.47 -33.08
C ARG A 788 -30.94 5.30 -32.02
N GLN A 789 -30.56 4.81 -30.85
CA GLN A 789 -31.48 4.48 -29.75
C GLN A 789 -31.82 5.64 -28.81
N LYS A 790 -31.55 6.90 -29.19
CA LYS A 790 -31.71 8.04 -28.28
C LYS A 790 -33.13 8.11 -27.68
N GLU A 791 -34.14 8.16 -28.54
CA GLU A 791 -35.54 8.31 -28.13
C GLU A 791 -36.04 7.08 -27.36
N ALA A 792 -35.55 5.89 -27.73
CA ALA A 792 -35.89 4.64 -27.04
C ALA A 792 -35.38 4.63 -25.61
N LEU A 793 -34.12 5.05 -25.39
CA LEU A 793 -33.53 5.12 -24.05
C LEU A 793 -34.15 6.23 -23.21
N GLU A 794 -34.50 7.38 -23.81
CA GLU A 794 -35.28 8.43 -23.12
C GLU A 794 -36.62 7.88 -22.61
N ALA A 795 -37.33 7.10 -23.43
CA ALA A 795 -38.59 6.47 -23.03
C ALA A 795 -38.42 5.42 -21.91
N VAL A 796 -37.31 4.69 -21.90
CA VAL A 796 -36.96 3.73 -20.85
C VAL A 796 -36.68 4.45 -19.53
N LEU A 797 -35.85 5.50 -19.57
CA LEU A 797 -35.50 6.30 -18.38
C LEU A 797 -36.73 7.04 -17.83
N ALA A 798 -37.63 7.52 -18.67
CA ALA A 798 -38.85 8.21 -18.26
C ALA A 798 -39.83 7.33 -17.46
N LYS A 799 -39.81 6.02 -17.70
CA LYS A 799 -40.65 5.03 -16.99
C LYS A 799 -40.05 4.58 -15.65
N THR A 800 -38.85 5.02 -15.32
CA THR A 800 -38.13 4.56 -14.13
C THR A 800 -38.35 5.52 -12.96
N GLU A 801 -39.03 5.05 -11.91
CA GLU A 801 -39.26 5.85 -10.70
C GLU A 801 -37.95 6.19 -9.98
N GLY A 802 -37.85 7.44 -9.51
CA GLY A 802 -36.70 7.93 -8.73
C GLY A 802 -35.52 8.46 -9.54
N LEU A 803 -35.62 8.48 -10.88
CA LEU A 803 -34.70 9.20 -11.76
C LEU A 803 -35.31 10.57 -12.15
N GLY A 804 -34.59 11.66 -11.94
CA GLY A 804 -35.02 13.02 -12.30
C GLY A 804 -33.84 13.89 -12.72
N ASN A 805 -34.11 14.93 -13.52
CA ASN A 805 -33.12 15.89 -14.06
C ASN A 805 -32.00 15.26 -14.92
N TYR A 806 -32.31 14.22 -15.69
CA TYR A 806 -31.38 13.66 -16.69
C TYR A 806 -31.61 14.24 -18.09
N SER A 807 -30.62 14.11 -18.97
CA SER A 807 -30.73 14.45 -20.39
C SER A 807 -29.88 13.52 -21.24
N VAL A 808 -30.36 13.16 -22.44
CA VAL A 808 -29.66 12.28 -23.39
C VAL A 808 -29.14 13.11 -24.57
N HIS A 809 -27.87 12.92 -24.90
CA HIS A 809 -27.13 13.72 -25.87
C HIS A 809 -26.52 12.84 -26.95
N LEU A 810 -26.49 13.35 -28.18
CA LEU A 810 -25.82 12.69 -29.29
C LEU A 810 -24.32 12.91 -29.21
N VAL A 811 -23.56 11.88 -29.58
CA VAL A 811 -22.10 11.86 -29.50
C VAL A 811 -21.55 11.53 -30.88
N GLN A 812 -20.57 12.29 -31.33
CA GLN A 812 -19.87 12.02 -32.58
C GLN A 812 -18.37 12.09 -32.35
N VAL A 813 -17.61 11.13 -32.88
CA VAL A 813 -16.14 11.17 -32.85
C VAL A 813 -15.67 12.41 -33.61
N ASP A 814 -14.84 13.21 -32.96
CA ASP A 814 -14.19 14.37 -33.57
C ASP A 814 -12.84 13.97 -34.16
N THR A 815 -12.68 14.03 -35.47
CA THR A 815 -11.46 13.61 -36.17
C THR A 815 -10.41 14.72 -36.32
N GLN A 816 -10.62 15.91 -35.77
CA GLN A 816 -9.64 17.01 -35.87
C GLN A 816 -9.01 17.41 -34.53
N GLY A 817 -9.69 17.14 -33.41
CA GLY A 817 -9.19 17.54 -32.09
C GLY A 817 -9.24 19.05 -31.88
N LEU A 818 -8.19 19.61 -31.25
CA LEU A 818 -8.01 21.05 -31.10
C LEU A 818 -7.93 21.73 -32.48
N SER A 819 -8.82 22.68 -32.74
CA SER A 819 -8.73 23.57 -33.89
C SER A 819 -8.38 24.99 -33.48
N LEU A 820 -7.46 25.62 -34.21
CA LEU A 820 -7.02 26.99 -33.98
C LEU A 820 -7.25 27.83 -35.25
N GLN A 821 -7.93 28.96 -35.13
CA GLN A 821 -8.26 29.85 -36.24
C GLN A 821 -7.91 31.30 -35.92
N LEU A 822 -7.32 32.02 -36.86
CA LEU A 822 -7.26 33.48 -36.83
C LEU A 822 -8.47 34.04 -37.57
N LEU A 823 -9.30 34.81 -36.87
CA LEU A 823 -10.38 35.55 -37.49
C LEU A 823 -9.81 36.82 -38.12
N GLY A 824 -10.22 37.14 -39.35
CA GLY A 824 -9.94 38.43 -39.96
C GLY A 824 -10.52 39.55 -39.11
N GLY A 825 -9.79 40.66 -38.95
CA GLY A 825 -10.26 41.79 -38.14
C GLY A 825 -11.64 42.24 -38.61
N GLU A 826 -12.57 42.48 -37.67
CA GLU A 826 -13.78 43.23 -37.97
C GLU A 826 -13.31 44.58 -38.53
N THR A 827 -13.48 44.78 -39.84
CA THR A 827 -13.35 46.09 -40.45
C THR A 827 -14.38 46.97 -39.79
N SER A 828 -13.93 47.83 -38.88
CA SER A 828 -14.69 48.95 -38.33
C SER A 828 -15.15 49.84 -39.48
N THR A 829 -16.43 49.72 -39.84
CA THR A 829 -17.18 50.80 -40.52
C THR A 829 -17.88 51.65 -39.48
#